data_AF-A0A1U9JX16-F1
#
_entry.id   AF-A0A1U9JX16-F1
#
_cell.length_a   1.000
_cell.length_b   1.000
_cell.length_c   1.000
_cell.angle_alpha   90.00
_cell.angle_beta   90.00
_cell.angle_gamma   90.00
#
_symmetry.space_group_name_H-M   'P 1'
#
loop_
_entity.id
_entity.type
_entity.pdbx_description
1 polymer ?
#
loop_
_entity_poly.entity_id
_entity_poly.type
_entity_poly.pdbx_seq_one_letter_code
_entity_poly.pdbx_strand_id
1 'polypeptide(L)'
;MNISRFFGATSREAMRQVRLALGPDALIVSNKRVNGGVEILAADGTTEPEALAPAAPVTPSAAKSMYESMRVDSAPAEAPHTERASMVPPPRQAATAPTQELMTAISSLKGSLEGRIEELLWSNELRANSNQLTLFQNLLAFGFSTALLRAMLKRLPPNLSLRAAMQWVRKELDSHLPVLKNEHHLWQPGLALALVGPTGVGKTTTLAKLAARAVRQFGAEQVVLITTDTYRIGADTQLKIYADLLHVPIHVVRNAQELRQIMLGLRADQVILIDNVGVSQRDKYVQDQAAMLASAGRRIQRLLVLNAASHGDTLDEVARTYSKDGGSPLAGCVISKVDEASRLGAALDVALRYQLPIHYVSDGQRVPENLRFLNASQLVDMALAKSPNSRVLFAPTTADLAALMTASEVQEQAQHQHAANQDHMIKQVLALSHLADENIDVLRQIISQVDQHAMSATAFDFWRATKPDQARPDLAQWAQNQLRSAVLEATELAPEAPVVMHHIKQRLTGAQSQLYASLVGASTGQLLAMPLLQLSDKKTWYANSGIHKSAPKTPRFELAHALQWAQDHTPPAQVVHWVEEHNNQWWGQWADTHTNVMAMVAPATRCWHVDGHSTPAAISKNLEFYALNYPKMALPYQLLAGMSGTVVSFWYAQAPVELRTRGGQTQHVNLFVLQALNAQTLKEVKTFYCFCLLDRQLSSTPEQLAKWVLQHVEAKNLLRAVGRAYHNRPLQTYAKQQQLPTAYGLELAALFGATAWELDQYKELASVRRVLEQLIGPNAVNQSQIPSSLLKLWNLKDLLQTQHG
;
A
#
# COMPACT_ATOMS: atom_id res chain seq x y z
N MET A 1 -39.16 -32.88 -24.60
CA MET A 1 -39.78 -31.54 -24.39
C MET A 1 -40.32 -30.96 -25.69
N ASN A 2 -41.64 -30.95 -25.86
CA ASN A 2 -42.30 -30.04 -26.81
C ASN A 2 -42.41 -28.65 -26.15
N ILE A 3 -41.88 -27.61 -26.81
CA ILE A 3 -41.94 -26.23 -26.32
C ILE A 3 -43.08 -25.49 -27.05
N SER A 4 -44.13 -25.15 -26.31
CA SER A 4 -45.31 -24.45 -26.82
C SER A 4 -45.20 -22.94 -26.57
N ARG A 5 -45.65 -22.14 -27.55
CA ARG A 5 -45.59 -20.67 -27.54
C ARG A 5 -46.96 -20.09 -27.20
N PHE A 6 -47.06 -19.37 -26.09
CA PHE A 6 -48.27 -18.73 -25.61
C PHE A 6 -48.13 -17.20 -25.67
N PHE A 7 -49.24 -16.50 -25.90
CA PHE A 7 -49.25 -15.05 -26.05
C PHE A 7 -50.51 -14.44 -25.44
N GLY A 8 -50.32 -13.46 -24.55
CA GLY A 8 -51.41 -12.68 -23.96
C GLY A 8 -51.02 -11.20 -23.89
N ALA A 9 -52.00 -10.32 -23.75
CA ALA A 9 -51.77 -8.89 -23.62
C ALA A 9 -50.95 -8.57 -22.34
N THR A 10 -51.03 -9.44 -21.33
CA THR A 10 -50.23 -9.35 -20.09
C THR A 10 -49.55 -10.68 -19.74
N SER A 11 -48.46 -10.62 -18.97
CA SER A 11 -47.76 -11.82 -18.46
C SER A 11 -48.68 -12.76 -17.66
N ARG A 12 -49.69 -12.20 -16.96
CA ARG A 12 -50.64 -12.97 -16.15
C ARG A 12 -51.62 -13.76 -17.01
N GLU A 13 -51.97 -13.23 -18.17
CA GLU A 13 -52.82 -13.89 -19.17
C GLU A 13 -52.05 -14.96 -19.95
N ALA A 14 -50.84 -14.66 -20.40
CA ALA A 14 -49.95 -15.65 -21.02
C ALA A 14 -49.67 -16.84 -20.06
N MET A 15 -49.37 -16.57 -18.78
CA MET A 15 -49.22 -17.63 -17.76
C MET A 15 -50.51 -18.38 -17.45
N ARG A 16 -51.68 -17.76 -17.61
CA ARG A 16 -52.97 -18.47 -17.50
C ARG A 16 -53.17 -19.42 -18.68
N GLN A 17 -52.80 -19.03 -19.90
CA GLN A 17 -52.83 -19.93 -21.07
C GLN A 17 -51.85 -21.10 -20.88
N VAL A 18 -50.60 -20.83 -20.47
CA VAL A 18 -49.60 -21.87 -20.13
C VAL A 18 -50.20 -22.88 -19.15
N ARG A 19 -50.78 -22.42 -18.04
CA ARG A 19 -51.34 -23.30 -17.01
C ARG A 19 -52.60 -24.06 -17.42
N LEU A 20 -53.38 -23.52 -18.36
CA LEU A 20 -54.55 -24.21 -18.92
C LEU A 20 -54.16 -25.27 -19.97
N ALA A 21 -53.01 -25.14 -20.62
CA ALA A 21 -52.56 -26.03 -21.69
C ALA A 21 -51.50 -27.06 -21.26
N LEU A 22 -50.68 -26.74 -20.26
CA LEU A 22 -49.54 -27.55 -19.79
C LEU A 22 -49.56 -27.81 -18.27
N GLY A 23 -50.68 -27.50 -17.60
CA GLY A 23 -50.83 -27.71 -16.16
C GLY A 23 -50.06 -26.72 -15.26
N PRO A 24 -50.14 -26.89 -13.93
CA PRO A 24 -49.53 -25.95 -12.97
C PRO A 24 -47.99 -25.96 -13.01
N ASP A 25 -47.39 -27.09 -13.36
CA ASP A 25 -45.95 -27.39 -13.25
C ASP A 25 -45.15 -27.16 -14.54
N ALA A 26 -45.75 -26.49 -15.53
CA ALA A 26 -45.13 -26.20 -16.82
C ALA A 26 -43.82 -25.41 -16.70
N LEU A 27 -42.74 -25.91 -17.30
CA LEU A 27 -41.43 -25.27 -17.25
C LEU A 27 -41.37 -24.09 -18.23
N ILE A 28 -41.18 -22.87 -17.73
CA ILE A 28 -41.00 -21.68 -18.56
C ILE A 28 -39.56 -21.67 -19.10
N VAL A 29 -39.42 -21.82 -20.43
CA VAL A 29 -38.13 -21.80 -21.13
C VAL A 29 -37.72 -20.37 -21.49
N SER A 30 -38.69 -19.51 -21.83
CA SER A 30 -38.44 -18.10 -22.15
C SER A 30 -39.68 -17.24 -21.92
N ASN A 31 -39.48 -15.99 -21.51
CA ASN A 31 -40.52 -14.98 -21.31
C ASN A 31 -40.02 -13.65 -21.91
N LYS A 32 -40.66 -13.20 -22.99
CA LYS A 32 -40.22 -12.04 -23.77
C LYS A 32 -41.36 -11.07 -24.01
N ARG A 33 -41.14 -9.77 -23.77
CA ARG A 33 -42.06 -8.71 -24.18
C ARG A 33 -41.84 -8.40 -25.65
N VAL A 34 -42.93 -8.32 -26.41
CA VAL A 34 -42.95 -7.99 -27.85
C VAL A 34 -44.05 -6.96 -28.14
N ASN A 35 -44.02 -6.31 -29.29
CA ASN A 35 -44.91 -5.19 -29.61
C ASN A 35 -46.38 -5.62 -29.76
N GLY A 36 -47.11 -5.64 -28.64
CA GLY A 36 -48.52 -6.04 -28.54
C GLY A 36 -48.83 -6.90 -27.29
N GLY A 37 -47.83 -7.38 -26.56
CA GLY A 37 -48.08 -8.23 -25.39
C GLY A 37 -46.85 -8.97 -24.85
N VAL A 38 -47.10 -10.11 -24.21
CA VAL A 38 -46.08 -10.96 -23.58
C VAL A 38 -46.14 -12.36 -24.17
N GLU A 39 -45.00 -12.79 -24.69
CA GLU A 39 -44.76 -14.10 -25.26
C GLU A 39 -44.08 -14.99 -24.21
N ILE A 40 -44.63 -16.17 -23.97
CA ILE A 40 -44.06 -17.16 -23.06
C ILE A 40 -43.91 -18.49 -23.80
N LEU A 41 -42.68 -18.97 -23.88
CA LEU A 41 -42.34 -20.32 -24.34
C LEU A 41 -42.27 -21.22 -23.11
N ALA A 42 -43.13 -22.23 -23.05
CA ALA A 42 -43.20 -23.18 -21.95
C ALA A 42 -43.28 -24.61 -22.47
N ALA A 43 -42.68 -25.55 -21.74
CA ALA A 43 -42.70 -26.97 -22.03
C ALA A 43 -43.40 -27.74 -20.90
N ASP A 44 -43.97 -28.89 -21.25
CA ASP A 44 -44.38 -29.88 -20.26
C ASP A 44 -43.13 -30.38 -19.51
N GLY A 45 -43.15 -30.32 -18.18
CA GLY A 45 -42.05 -30.76 -17.32
C GLY A 45 -41.85 -32.29 -17.28
N THR A 46 -42.76 -33.07 -17.88
CA THR A 46 -42.79 -34.54 -17.75
C THR A 46 -42.26 -35.32 -18.97
N THR A 47 -41.69 -34.65 -19.99
CA THR A 47 -41.19 -35.32 -21.21
C THR A 47 -39.74 -35.00 -21.56
N GLU A 48 -38.89 -36.03 -21.52
CA GLU A 48 -37.49 -35.98 -21.93
C GLU A 48 -37.32 -35.59 -23.43
N PRO A 49 -36.12 -35.15 -23.88
CA PRO A 49 -35.93 -34.63 -25.24
C PRO A 49 -35.15 -35.60 -26.14
N GLU A 50 -35.83 -36.14 -27.15
CA GLU A 50 -35.17 -36.61 -28.38
C GLU A 50 -34.90 -35.40 -29.31
N ALA A 51 -33.85 -35.48 -30.15
CA ALA A 51 -33.26 -34.31 -30.82
C ALA A 51 -33.58 -34.22 -32.33
N LEU A 52 -33.67 -32.99 -32.87
CA LEU A 52 -33.41 -32.69 -34.29
C LEU A 52 -33.26 -31.17 -34.57
N ALA A 53 -33.02 -30.81 -35.83
CA ALA A 53 -32.34 -29.58 -36.28
C ALA A 53 -33.28 -28.40 -36.69
N PRO A 54 -32.76 -27.17 -36.98
CA PRO A 54 -33.54 -25.93 -36.91
C PRO A 54 -34.12 -25.38 -38.23
N ALA A 55 -35.09 -24.46 -38.11
CA ALA A 55 -35.55 -23.56 -39.17
C ALA A 55 -36.02 -22.20 -38.60
N ALA A 56 -36.16 -21.19 -39.48
CA ALA A 56 -36.53 -19.80 -39.18
C ALA A 56 -37.29 -19.19 -40.39
N PRO A 57 -37.58 -17.88 -40.51
CA PRO A 57 -38.12 -16.90 -39.54
C PRO A 57 -39.36 -16.13 -40.10
N VAL A 58 -40.27 -15.62 -39.24
CA VAL A 58 -41.12 -14.45 -39.63
C VAL A 58 -41.57 -13.57 -38.45
N THR A 59 -41.87 -12.31 -38.79
CA THR A 59 -42.43 -11.21 -37.96
C THR A 59 -43.68 -10.64 -38.71
N PRO A 60 -44.35 -9.53 -38.32
CA PRO A 60 -44.34 -8.70 -37.09
C PRO A 60 -45.79 -8.43 -36.53
N SER A 61 -45.97 -7.34 -35.78
CA SER A 61 -47.23 -6.56 -35.56
C SER A 61 -48.16 -6.99 -34.39
N ALA A 62 -48.79 -6.10 -33.59
CA ALA A 62 -48.51 -4.69 -33.23
C ALA A 62 -49.35 -4.21 -32.01
N ALA A 63 -49.00 -3.02 -31.49
CA ALA A 63 -49.88 -1.99 -30.90
C ALA A 63 -50.42 -2.08 -29.43
N LYS A 64 -49.92 -1.12 -28.62
CA LYS A 64 -50.66 -0.13 -27.77
C LYS A 64 -51.37 -0.53 -26.44
N SER A 65 -50.99 0.23 -25.39
CA SER A 65 -51.87 0.91 -24.39
C SER A 65 -52.58 0.10 -23.27
N MET A 66 -52.91 0.65 -22.07
CA MET A 66 -52.35 1.75 -21.24
C MET A 66 -53.11 1.88 -19.88
N TYR A 67 -52.41 2.04 -18.73
CA TYR A 67 -52.92 2.45 -17.38
C TYR A 67 -54.04 1.54 -16.73
N GLU A 68 -54.47 1.63 -15.45
CA GLU A 68 -54.15 2.46 -14.26
C GLU A 68 -54.46 1.78 -12.87
N SER A 69 -53.97 2.34 -11.74
CA SER A 69 -54.46 2.25 -10.31
C SER A 69 -54.57 0.87 -9.60
N MET A 70 -54.17 0.62 -8.32
CA MET A 70 -54.45 1.23 -6.97
C MET A 70 -55.91 1.06 -6.50
N ARG A 71 -56.31 0.79 -5.23
CA ARG A 71 -55.71 0.60 -3.85
C ARG A 71 -56.62 -0.43 -3.06
N VAL A 72 -56.70 -0.65 -1.72
CA VAL A 72 -56.26 -0.03 -0.43
C VAL A 72 -56.04 -1.16 0.64
N ASP A 73 -55.59 -0.81 1.86
CA ASP A 73 -55.43 -1.60 3.11
C ASP A 73 -56.81 -1.92 3.82
N SER A 74 -56.98 -2.47 5.05
CA SER A 74 -56.17 -2.52 6.31
C SER A 74 -56.60 -3.61 7.34
N ALA A 75 -55.98 -3.62 8.56
CA ALA A 75 -56.22 -4.50 9.75
C ALA A 75 -56.45 -3.60 11.03
N PRO A 76 -56.27 -3.98 12.33
CA PRO A 76 -56.02 -5.28 13.05
C PRO A 76 -56.84 -5.46 14.38
N ALA A 77 -56.57 -6.50 15.21
CA ALA A 77 -56.62 -6.52 16.71
C ALA A 77 -56.47 -7.96 17.34
N GLU A 78 -56.30 -8.05 18.67
CA GLU A 78 -55.88 -9.21 19.51
C GLU A 78 -56.73 -9.31 20.81
N ALA A 79 -56.79 -10.36 21.67
CA ALA A 79 -56.38 -11.79 21.75
C ALA A 79 -57.21 -12.41 22.95
N PRO A 80 -56.77 -13.25 23.93
CA PRO A 80 -55.66 -14.24 24.10
C PRO A 80 -56.07 -15.60 24.80
N HIS A 81 -55.06 -16.41 25.18
CA HIS A 81 -55.03 -17.52 26.19
C HIS A 81 -55.90 -18.80 26.08
N THR A 82 -55.23 -19.95 25.85
CA THR A 82 -55.05 -21.04 26.85
C THR A 82 -54.01 -22.08 26.37
N GLU A 83 -53.39 -22.84 27.28
CA GLU A 83 -52.36 -23.84 26.96
C GLU A 83 -52.89 -25.28 26.93
N ARG A 84 -52.33 -26.17 26.08
CA ARG A 84 -51.72 -27.45 26.50
C ARG A 84 -51.11 -28.31 25.38
N ALA A 85 -50.06 -29.04 25.78
CA ALA A 85 -49.54 -30.30 25.23
C ALA A 85 -48.86 -30.28 23.83
N SER A 86 -47.82 -31.13 23.71
CA SER A 86 -47.00 -31.33 22.51
C SER A 86 -47.14 -32.75 21.97
N MET A 87 -46.98 -32.90 20.65
CA MET A 87 -46.82 -34.20 19.97
C MET A 87 -45.78 -34.08 18.85
N VAL A 88 -45.03 -35.16 18.62
CA VAL A 88 -43.91 -35.22 17.66
C VAL A 88 -44.32 -35.99 16.39
N PRO A 89 -44.04 -35.47 15.17
CA PRO A 89 -44.25 -36.20 13.92
C PRO A 89 -43.05 -37.12 13.56
N PRO A 90 -43.28 -38.22 12.82
CA PRO A 90 -42.26 -39.22 12.49
C PRO A 90 -41.32 -38.81 11.33
N PRO A 91 -40.14 -39.47 11.18
CA PRO A 91 -39.15 -39.11 10.17
C PRO A 91 -39.58 -39.47 8.75
N ARG A 92 -39.17 -38.63 7.77
CA ARG A 92 -39.18 -38.97 6.33
C ARG A 92 -37.76 -39.25 5.85
N GLN A 93 -37.62 -40.26 5.00
CA GLN A 93 -36.33 -40.64 4.39
C GLN A 93 -35.91 -39.63 3.32
N ALA A 94 -34.60 -39.40 3.18
CA ALA A 94 -34.04 -38.48 2.19
C ALA A 94 -33.63 -39.22 0.90
N ALA A 95 -34.00 -38.68 -0.26
CA ALA A 95 -33.41 -39.07 -1.54
C ALA A 95 -32.01 -38.45 -1.70
N THR A 96 -31.13 -39.11 -2.44
CA THR A 96 -29.69 -38.76 -2.57
C THR A 96 -29.31 -38.35 -4.01
N ALA A 97 -28.16 -37.68 -4.14
CA ALA A 97 -27.69 -36.91 -5.31
C ALA A 97 -28.47 -35.59 -5.53
N PRO A 98 -27.80 -34.44 -5.70
CA PRO A 98 -26.70 -34.22 -6.65
C PRO A 98 -25.31 -33.93 -6.03
N THR A 99 -24.99 -34.50 -4.86
CA THR A 99 -23.72 -34.24 -4.17
C THR A 99 -22.48 -34.63 -4.98
N GLN A 100 -22.58 -35.61 -5.90
CA GLN A 100 -21.43 -36.12 -6.65
C GLN A 100 -20.87 -35.14 -7.69
N GLU A 101 -21.71 -34.40 -8.41
CA GLU A 101 -21.23 -33.37 -9.37
C GLU A 101 -20.56 -32.20 -8.66
N LEU A 102 -21.10 -31.79 -7.51
CA LEU A 102 -20.47 -30.78 -6.65
C LEU A 102 -19.13 -31.29 -6.11
N MET A 103 -19.06 -32.55 -5.68
CA MET A 103 -17.81 -33.15 -5.20
C MET A 103 -16.79 -33.35 -6.32
N THR A 104 -17.16 -33.70 -7.56
CA THR A 104 -16.20 -33.76 -8.67
C THR A 104 -15.76 -32.38 -9.14
N ALA A 105 -16.64 -31.37 -9.11
CA ALA A 105 -16.25 -29.98 -9.34
C ALA A 105 -15.27 -29.47 -8.27
N ILE A 106 -15.53 -29.77 -6.99
CA ILE A 106 -14.61 -29.49 -5.87
C ILE A 106 -13.31 -30.26 -6.05
N SER A 107 -13.32 -31.56 -6.38
CA SER A 107 -12.12 -32.36 -6.62
C SER A 107 -11.33 -31.91 -7.85
N SER A 108 -11.98 -31.35 -8.87
CA SER A 108 -11.32 -30.76 -10.05
C SER A 108 -10.67 -29.41 -9.73
N LEU A 109 -11.35 -28.56 -8.93
CA LEU A 109 -10.74 -27.35 -8.36
C LEU A 109 -9.56 -27.69 -7.43
N LYS A 110 -9.74 -28.72 -6.58
CA LYS A 110 -8.70 -29.25 -5.68
C LYS A 110 -7.51 -29.74 -6.50
N GLY A 111 -7.70 -30.62 -7.48
CA GLY A 111 -6.65 -31.11 -8.37
C GLY A 111 -5.96 -30.04 -9.22
N SER A 112 -6.69 -29.00 -9.65
CA SER A 112 -6.13 -27.84 -10.37
C SER A 112 -5.28 -26.94 -9.49
N LEU A 113 -5.65 -26.81 -8.21
CA LEU A 113 -4.83 -26.14 -7.20
C LEU A 113 -3.65 -27.02 -6.78
N GLU A 114 -3.88 -28.30 -6.50
CA GLU A 114 -2.88 -29.30 -6.13
C GLU A 114 -1.79 -29.42 -7.18
N GLY A 115 -2.10 -29.67 -8.46
CA GLY A 115 -1.06 -29.74 -9.50
C GLY A 115 -0.26 -28.43 -9.68
N ARG A 116 -0.82 -27.27 -9.32
CA ARG A 116 -0.09 -25.98 -9.28
C ARG A 116 0.70 -25.78 -7.97
N ILE A 117 0.25 -26.36 -6.86
CA ILE A 117 0.82 -26.23 -5.52
C ILE A 117 1.90 -27.30 -5.26
N GLU A 118 1.77 -28.51 -5.80
CA GLU A 118 2.82 -29.53 -5.88
C GLU A 118 4.03 -28.99 -6.65
N GLU A 119 3.83 -28.30 -7.77
CA GLU A 119 4.92 -27.61 -8.47
C GLU A 119 5.49 -26.40 -7.69
N LEU A 120 4.97 -26.06 -6.50
CA LEU A 120 5.42 -24.95 -5.64
C LEU A 120 5.96 -25.39 -4.27
N LEU A 121 5.49 -26.50 -3.70
CA LEU A 121 5.85 -26.96 -2.34
C LEU A 121 7.12 -27.83 -2.29
N TRP A 122 7.73 -28.13 -3.43
CA TRP A 122 8.82 -29.10 -3.57
C TRP A 122 10.20 -28.44 -3.74
N SER A 123 10.53 -27.51 -2.86
CA SER A 123 11.90 -27.41 -2.33
C SER A 123 11.86 -27.47 -0.80
N ASN A 124 12.80 -28.21 -0.21
CA ASN A 124 12.88 -28.36 1.24
C ASN A 124 13.22 -27.03 1.95
N GLU A 125 13.73 -26.04 1.20
CA GLU A 125 14.11 -24.71 1.68
C GLU A 125 12.90 -23.91 2.16
N LEU A 126 11.78 -23.98 1.44
CA LEU A 126 10.51 -23.33 1.80
C LEU A 126 9.86 -23.97 3.03
N ARG A 127 10.11 -25.25 3.29
CA ARG A 127 9.67 -25.95 4.51
C ARG A 127 10.49 -25.53 5.74
N ALA A 128 11.76 -25.16 5.54
CA ALA A 128 12.66 -24.75 6.62
C ALA A 128 12.46 -23.29 7.07
N ASN A 129 11.95 -22.40 6.20
CA ASN A 129 11.96 -20.95 6.43
C ASN A 129 10.56 -20.33 6.51
N SER A 130 9.99 -20.23 7.71
CA SER A 130 8.68 -19.60 7.96
C SER A 130 8.54 -18.17 7.41
N ASN A 131 9.60 -17.37 7.47
CA ASN A 131 9.62 -16.02 6.87
C ASN A 131 9.38 -16.03 5.36
N GLN A 132 9.91 -17.01 4.63
CA GLN A 132 9.76 -17.11 3.18
C GLN A 132 8.34 -17.53 2.79
N LEU A 133 7.72 -18.41 3.57
CA LEU A 133 6.32 -18.81 3.38
C LEU A 133 5.36 -17.63 3.59
N THR A 134 5.56 -16.84 4.66
CA THR A 134 4.77 -15.62 4.93
C THR A 134 5.00 -14.54 3.88
N LEU A 135 6.23 -14.39 3.38
CA LEU A 135 6.55 -13.49 2.27
C LEU A 135 5.79 -13.90 0.99
N PHE A 136 5.83 -15.17 0.64
CA PHE A 136 5.14 -15.72 -0.53
C PHE A 136 3.61 -15.52 -0.45
N GLN A 137 3.00 -15.80 0.71
CA GLN A 137 1.59 -15.52 0.98
C GLN A 137 1.24 -14.05 0.78
N ASN A 138 2.03 -13.12 1.34
CA ASN A 138 1.80 -11.69 1.20
C ASN A 138 1.82 -11.25 -0.28
N LEU A 139 2.75 -11.77 -1.08
CA LEU A 139 2.88 -11.38 -2.49
C LEU A 139 1.81 -12.00 -3.40
N LEU A 140 1.35 -13.23 -3.10
CA LEU A 140 0.11 -13.76 -3.67
C LEU A 140 -1.10 -12.89 -3.28
N ALA A 141 -1.15 -12.42 -2.04
CA ALA A 141 -2.22 -11.55 -1.55
C ALA A 141 -2.25 -10.16 -2.21
N PHE A 142 -1.11 -9.67 -2.70
CA PHE A 142 -0.99 -8.49 -3.58
C PHE A 142 -1.26 -8.78 -5.07
N GLY A 143 -1.41 -10.05 -5.45
CA GLY A 143 -1.84 -10.48 -6.78
C GLY A 143 -0.72 -10.76 -7.80
N PHE A 144 0.53 -10.89 -7.37
CA PHE A 144 1.64 -11.29 -8.25
C PHE A 144 1.56 -12.80 -8.58
N SER A 145 1.93 -13.21 -9.79
CA SER A 145 1.85 -14.64 -10.18
C SER A 145 2.92 -15.49 -9.50
N THR A 146 2.57 -16.77 -9.26
CA THR A 146 3.47 -17.79 -8.70
C THR A 146 4.76 -17.94 -9.51
N ALA A 147 4.73 -17.72 -10.83
CA ALA A 147 5.89 -17.75 -11.70
C ALA A 147 6.93 -16.66 -11.37
N LEU A 148 6.47 -15.41 -11.18
CA LEU A 148 7.33 -14.32 -10.73
C LEU A 148 7.86 -14.57 -9.32
N LEU A 149 6.99 -15.00 -8.40
CA LEU A 149 7.41 -15.28 -7.02
C LEU A 149 8.43 -16.41 -6.93
N ARG A 150 8.31 -17.47 -7.74
CA ARG A 150 9.31 -18.55 -7.85
C ARG A 150 10.65 -18.03 -8.40
N ALA A 151 10.65 -17.06 -9.31
CA ALA A 151 11.88 -16.42 -9.80
C ALA A 151 12.53 -15.50 -8.75
N MET A 152 11.71 -14.76 -7.98
CA MET A 152 12.18 -13.87 -6.91
C MET A 152 12.70 -14.65 -5.70
N LEU A 153 12.02 -15.70 -5.26
CA LEU A 153 12.48 -16.56 -4.15
C LEU A 153 13.85 -17.20 -4.44
N LYS A 154 14.14 -17.57 -5.69
CA LYS A 154 15.46 -18.07 -6.12
C LYS A 154 16.59 -17.02 -6.07
N ARG A 155 16.26 -15.74 -5.89
CA ARG A 155 17.21 -14.62 -5.76
C ARG A 155 17.21 -14.00 -4.36
N LEU A 156 16.23 -14.32 -3.52
CA LEU A 156 16.09 -13.82 -2.15
C LEU A 156 17.27 -14.31 -1.31
N PRO A 157 18.05 -13.42 -0.67
CA PRO A 157 19.14 -13.84 0.21
C PRO A 157 18.63 -14.73 1.36
N PRO A 158 19.40 -15.76 1.78
CA PRO A 158 19.01 -16.62 2.88
C PRO A 158 18.97 -15.87 4.21
N ASN A 159 18.19 -16.39 5.16
CA ASN A 159 18.13 -15.97 6.56
C ASN A 159 17.70 -14.50 6.82
N LEU A 160 17.03 -13.85 5.87
CA LEU A 160 16.43 -12.52 6.08
C LEU A 160 15.21 -12.56 7.03
N SER A 161 15.05 -11.49 7.81
CA SER A 161 13.80 -11.21 8.54
C SER A 161 12.67 -10.90 7.55
N LEU A 162 11.40 -11.07 7.95
CA LEU A 162 10.27 -10.72 7.10
C LEU A 162 10.28 -9.24 6.67
N ARG A 163 10.77 -8.34 7.55
CA ARG A 163 10.97 -6.90 7.26
C ARG A 163 12.01 -6.70 6.15
N ALA A 164 13.21 -7.25 6.34
CA ALA A 164 14.31 -7.13 5.38
C ALA A 164 13.96 -7.81 4.03
N ALA A 165 13.27 -8.94 4.06
CA ALA A 165 12.77 -9.62 2.87
C ALA A 165 11.73 -8.78 2.10
N MET A 166 10.77 -8.14 2.79
CA MET A 166 9.82 -7.20 2.17
C MET A 166 10.49 -5.93 1.61
N GLN A 167 11.63 -5.50 2.17
CA GLN A 167 12.43 -4.41 1.61
C GLN A 167 13.27 -4.87 0.40
N TRP A 168 13.83 -6.07 0.44
CA TRP A 168 14.49 -6.70 -0.71
C TRP A 168 13.52 -6.87 -1.88
N VAL A 169 12.31 -7.37 -1.63
CA VAL A 169 11.25 -7.53 -2.64
C VAL A 169 10.86 -6.19 -3.28
N ARG A 170 10.71 -5.12 -2.48
CA ARG A 170 10.49 -3.76 -3.02
C ARG A 170 11.61 -3.36 -3.97
N LYS A 171 12.87 -3.53 -3.57
CA LYS A 171 14.06 -3.20 -4.37
C LYS A 171 14.19 -4.05 -5.65
N GLU A 172 13.90 -5.34 -5.56
CA GLU A 172 13.93 -6.28 -6.69
C GLU A 172 12.92 -5.86 -7.76
N LEU A 173 11.66 -5.59 -7.36
CA LEU A 173 10.63 -5.10 -8.27
C LEU A 173 10.96 -3.71 -8.83
N ASP A 174 11.36 -2.75 -7.99
CA ASP A 174 11.73 -1.38 -8.37
C ASP A 174 12.89 -1.35 -9.39
N SER A 175 13.88 -2.24 -9.24
CA SER A 175 15.02 -2.34 -10.16
C SER A 175 14.74 -3.03 -11.50
N HIS A 176 13.66 -3.83 -11.59
CA HIS A 176 13.34 -4.64 -12.76
C HIS A 176 12.03 -4.28 -13.48
N LEU A 177 11.10 -3.57 -12.84
CA LEU A 177 9.83 -3.15 -13.43
C LEU A 177 10.10 -2.15 -14.59
N PRO A 178 9.75 -2.49 -15.84
CA PRO A 178 10.03 -1.61 -16.97
C PRO A 178 9.09 -0.40 -16.94
N VAL A 179 9.66 0.81 -16.92
CA VAL A 179 8.93 2.09 -16.91
C VAL A 179 9.54 3.08 -17.89
N LEU A 180 8.73 3.99 -18.44
CA LEU A 180 9.22 5.10 -19.25
C LEU A 180 9.98 6.09 -18.35
N LYS A 181 11.32 6.14 -18.47
CA LYS A 181 12.17 6.93 -17.56
C LYS A 181 12.03 8.45 -17.70
N ASN A 182 11.62 8.95 -18.86
CA ASN A 182 11.44 10.38 -19.12
C ASN A 182 10.34 10.56 -20.17
N GLU A 183 9.31 11.33 -19.83
CA GLU A 183 8.16 11.59 -20.70
C GLU A 183 8.55 12.33 -22.00
N HIS A 184 9.56 13.21 -21.93
CA HIS A 184 10.07 13.93 -23.09
C HIS A 184 10.71 13.02 -24.15
N HIS A 185 11.05 11.76 -23.83
CA HIS A 185 11.54 10.80 -24.82
C HIS A 185 10.41 10.18 -25.66
N LEU A 186 9.17 10.18 -25.15
CA LEU A 186 7.99 9.77 -25.91
C LEU A 186 7.48 10.95 -26.76
N TRP A 187 7.28 12.10 -26.13
CA TRP A 187 6.71 13.29 -26.77
C TRP A 187 7.76 14.03 -27.62
N GLN A 188 7.90 13.57 -28.86
CA GLN A 188 8.71 14.17 -29.92
C GLN A 188 7.83 14.56 -31.12
N PRO A 189 8.19 15.61 -31.89
CA PRO A 189 7.51 15.92 -33.15
C PRO A 189 7.49 14.72 -34.10
N GLY A 190 6.37 14.54 -34.82
CA GLY A 190 6.16 13.41 -35.73
C GLY A 190 5.80 12.08 -35.05
N LEU A 191 5.60 12.05 -33.72
CA LEU A 191 5.14 10.86 -33.00
C LEU A 191 3.80 10.37 -33.55
N ALA A 192 3.75 9.12 -34.02
CA ALA A 192 2.50 8.39 -34.26
C ALA A 192 2.32 7.29 -33.20
N LEU A 193 1.23 7.35 -32.43
CA LEU A 193 0.99 6.52 -31.25
C LEU A 193 -0.42 5.91 -31.29
N ALA A 194 -0.53 4.59 -31.23
CA ALA A 194 -1.81 3.87 -31.17
C ALA A 194 -2.00 3.16 -29.82
N LEU A 195 -3.18 3.29 -29.24
CA LEU A 195 -3.60 2.49 -28.09
C LEU A 195 -4.30 1.22 -28.57
N VAL A 196 -3.71 0.06 -28.25
CA VAL A 196 -4.25 -1.27 -28.60
C VAL A 196 -4.70 -2.03 -27.36
N GLY A 197 -5.54 -3.04 -27.53
CA GLY A 197 -6.11 -3.85 -26.45
C GLY A 197 -7.62 -4.06 -26.56
N PRO A 198 -8.21 -4.88 -25.66
CA PRO A 198 -9.60 -5.31 -25.76
C PRO A 198 -10.68 -4.22 -25.71
N THR A 199 -11.94 -4.64 -25.81
CA THR A 199 -13.11 -3.81 -25.48
C THR A 199 -13.10 -3.45 -23.99
N GLY A 200 -13.66 -2.29 -23.63
CA GLY A 200 -13.87 -1.90 -22.23
C GLY A 200 -12.62 -1.47 -21.42
N VAL A 201 -11.39 -1.76 -21.87
CA VAL A 201 -10.14 -1.45 -21.13
C VAL A 201 -9.79 0.06 -21.05
N GLY A 202 -10.65 0.95 -21.56
CA GLY A 202 -10.49 2.40 -21.39
C GLY A 202 -9.59 3.11 -22.42
N LYS A 203 -9.39 2.54 -23.61
CA LYS A 203 -8.51 3.10 -24.65
C LYS A 203 -8.92 4.52 -25.08
N THR A 204 -10.16 4.73 -25.52
CA THR A 204 -10.71 6.02 -25.95
C THR A 204 -10.51 7.12 -24.89
N THR A 205 -10.86 6.84 -23.63
CA THR A 205 -10.69 7.78 -22.51
C THR A 205 -9.22 8.04 -22.19
N THR A 206 -8.34 7.04 -22.34
CA THR A 206 -6.90 7.20 -22.17
C THR A 206 -6.31 8.06 -23.30
N LEU A 207 -6.76 7.86 -24.54
CA LEU A 207 -6.33 8.67 -25.68
C LEU A 207 -6.75 10.13 -25.51
N ALA A 208 -7.96 10.40 -25.01
CA ALA A 208 -8.41 11.77 -24.71
C ALA A 208 -7.51 12.49 -23.68
N LYS A 209 -7.04 11.78 -22.65
CA LYS A 209 -6.07 12.32 -21.67
C LYS A 209 -4.70 12.56 -22.29
N LEU A 210 -4.22 11.63 -23.13
CA LEU A 210 -2.98 11.80 -23.90
C LEU A 210 -3.07 12.97 -24.88
N ALA A 211 -4.22 13.17 -25.53
CA ALA A 211 -4.50 14.28 -26.42
C ALA A 211 -4.43 15.62 -25.67
N ALA A 212 -5.16 15.76 -24.56
CA ALA A 212 -5.11 16.97 -23.73
C ALA A 212 -3.69 17.29 -23.24
N ARG A 213 -2.88 16.26 -22.96
CA ARG A 213 -1.47 16.41 -22.56
C ARG A 213 -0.57 16.82 -23.73
N ALA A 214 -0.77 16.25 -24.92
CA ALA A 214 -0.07 16.64 -26.14
C ALA A 214 -0.41 18.09 -26.57
N VAL A 215 -1.69 18.48 -26.53
CA VAL A 215 -2.15 19.85 -26.83
C VAL A 215 -1.47 20.85 -25.89
N ARG A 216 -1.37 20.54 -24.59
CA ARG A 216 -0.65 21.37 -23.60
C ARG A 216 0.85 21.51 -23.89
N GLN A 217 1.46 20.54 -24.58
CA GLN A 217 2.89 20.55 -24.90
C GLN A 217 3.23 21.15 -26.28
N PHE A 218 2.34 21.00 -27.27
CA PHE A 218 2.65 21.28 -28.68
C PHE A 218 1.70 22.28 -29.38
N GLY A 219 0.57 22.65 -28.76
CA GLY A 219 -0.53 23.34 -29.46
C GLY A 219 -1.54 22.34 -30.06
N ALA A 220 -2.76 22.80 -30.32
CA ALA A 220 -3.83 21.94 -30.86
C ALA A 220 -3.63 21.64 -32.35
N GLU A 221 -3.08 22.61 -33.09
CA GLU A 221 -2.73 22.55 -34.51
C GLU A 221 -1.58 21.59 -34.85
N GLN A 222 -0.87 21.11 -33.81
CA GLN A 222 0.17 20.08 -33.91
C GLN A 222 -0.32 18.67 -33.55
N VAL A 223 -1.52 18.52 -32.98
CA VAL A 223 -2.09 17.21 -32.65
C VAL A 223 -3.11 16.79 -33.72
N VAL A 224 -3.23 15.48 -33.97
CA VAL A 224 -4.27 14.90 -34.83
C VAL A 224 -4.80 13.63 -34.16
N LEU A 225 -6.11 13.51 -34.05
CA LEU A 225 -6.76 12.27 -33.58
C LEU A 225 -7.21 11.41 -34.76
N ILE A 226 -7.09 10.09 -34.60
CA ILE A 226 -7.66 9.10 -35.50
C ILE A 226 -8.43 8.09 -34.66
N THR A 227 -9.65 7.73 -35.05
CA THR A 227 -10.36 6.58 -34.48
C THR A 227 -10.65 5.53 -35.53
N THR A 228 -10.50 4.27 -35.13
CA THR A 228 -10.84 3.08 -35.92
C THR A 228 -11.99 2.28 -35.32
N ASP A 229 -12.55 2.69 -34.17
CA ASP A 229 -13.72 2.03 -33.56
C ASP A 229 -15.02 2.43 -34.29
N THR A 230 -15.09 2.09 -35.57
CA THR A 230 -16.31 2.18 -36.40
C THR A 230 -17.20 0.95 -36.27
N TYR A 231 -16.79 -0.04 -35.47
CA TYR A 231 -17.53 -1.28 -35.24
C TYR A 231 -18.62 -1.11 -34.17
N ARG A 232 -18.35 -0.29 -33.14
CA ARG A 232 -19.32 0.01 -32.08
C ARG A 232 -20.13 1.27 -32.42
N ILE A 233 -21.45 1.11 -32.48
CA ILE A 233 -22.40 2.20 -32.79
C ILE A 233 -22.16 3.39 -31.85
N GLY A 234 -21.71 4.52 -32.40
CA GLY A 234 -21.48 5.77 -31.67
C GLY A 234 -20.21 5.83 -30.81
N ALA A 235 -19.27 4.89 -30.95
CA ALA A 235 -17.99 4.97 -30.23
C ALA A 235 -17.09 6.11 -30.74
N ASP A 236 -17.17 6.42 -32.03
CA ASP A 236 -16.53 7.59 -32.65
C ASP A 236 -17.04 8.92 -32.07
N THR A 237 -18.33 9.00 -31.70
CA THR A 237 -18.95 10.17 -31.06
C THR A 237 -18.24 10.57 -29.77
N GLN A 238 -17.78 9.61 -28.95
CA GLN A 238 -17.09 9.93 -27.69
C GLN A 238 -15.75 10.63 -27.95
N LEU A 239 -14.95 10.14 -28.91
CA LEU A 239 -13.66 10.78 -29.23
C LEU A 239 -13.85 12.11 -29.98
N LYS A 240 -14.89 12.24 -30.81
CA LYS A 240 -15.26 13.51 -31.45
C LYS A 240 -15.55 14.61 -30.43
N ILE A 241 -16.34 14.34 -29.40
CA ILE A 241 -16.62 15.31 -28.32
C ILE A 241 -15.32 15.78 -27.65
N TYR A 242 -14.36 14.88 -27.38
CA TYR A 242 -13.05 15.28 -26.85
C TYR A 242 -12.20 16.06 -27.87
N ALA A 243 -12.28 15.72 -29.16
CA ALA A 243 -11.59 16.45 -30.23
C ALA A 243 -12.11 17.89 -30.35
N ASP A 244 -13.44 18.07 -30.36
CA ASP A 244 -14.11 19.36 -30.43
C ASP A 244 -13.77 20.23 -29.21
N LEU A 245 -13.79 19.65 -27.99
CA LEU A 245 -13.44 20.32 -26.73
C LEU A 245 -11.96 20.72 -26.63
N LEU A 246 -11.06 19.99 -27.31
CA LEU A 246 -9.63 20.29 -27.36
C LEU A 246 -9.22 21.10 -28.61
N HIS A 247 -10.18 21.37 -29.50
CA HIS A 247 -9.97 21.99 -30.82
C HIS A 247 -8.94 21.26 -31.71
N VAL A 248 -8.91 19.92 -31.61
CA VAL A 248 -7.98 19.04 -32.34
C VAL A 248 -8.69 18.40 -33.54
N PRO A 249 -8.10 18.36 -34.75
CA PRO A 249 -8.68 17.65 -35.89
C PRO A 249 -8.78 16.14 -35.63
N ILE A 250 -9.93 15.55 -35.98
CA ILE A 250 -10.19 14.11 -35.84
C ILE A 250 -10.59 13.47 -37.17
N HIS A 251 -10.00 12.31 -37.47
CA HIS A 251 -10.39 11.45 -38.58
C HIS A 251 -11.02 10.14 -38.10
N VAL A 252 -12.04 9.67 -38.82
CA VAL A 252 -12.67 8.35 -38.60
C VAL A 252 -12.24 7.45 -39.75
N VAL A 253 -11.74 6.25 -39.44
CA VAL A 253 -11.06 5.37 -40.40
C VAL A 253 -11.60 3.95 -40.30
N ARG A 254 -11.97 3.37 -41.45
CA ARG A 254 -12.62 2.04 -41.57
C ARG A 254 -11.67 0.94 -42.03
N ASN A 255 -10.56 1.28 -42.69
CA ASN A 255 -9.64 0.30 -43.27
C ASN A 255 -8.20 0.82 -43.46
N ALA A 256 -7.29 -0.08 -43.80
CA ALA A 256 -5.86 0.17 -43.99
C ALA A 256 -5.52 1.16 -45.14
N GLN A 257 -6.31 1.18 -46.22
CA GLN A 257 -6.07 2.08 -47.35
C GLN A 257 -6.41 3.53 -46.95
N GLU A 258 -7.55 3.73 -46.30
CA GLU A 258 -8.00 5.00 -45.74
C GLU A 258 -7.03 5.52 -44.66
N LEU A 259 -6.57 4.64 -43.76
CA LEU A 259 -5.54 4.97 -42.76
C LEU A 259 -4.27 5.49 -43.44
N ARG A 260 -3.74 4.74 -44.42
CA ARG A 260 -2.52 5.10 -45.15
C ARG A 260 -2.68 6.40 -45.94
N GLN A 261 -3.85 6.65 -46.55
CA GLN A 261 -4.12 7.90 -47.27
C GLN A 261 -4.08 9.11 -46.34
N ILE A 262 -4.72 9.03 -45.17
CA ILE A 262 -4.69 10.09 -44.15
C ILE A 262 -3.27 10.28 -43.62
N MET A 263 -2.59 9.20 -43.21
CA MET A 263 -1.23 9.24 -42.66
C MET A 263 -0.18 9.78 -43.65
N LEU A 264 -0.42 9.70 -44.96
CA LEU A 264 0.42 10.34 -45.97
C LEU A 264 0.11 11.83 -46.18
N GLY A 265 -1.14 12.27 -45.93
CA GLY A 265 -1.56 13.67 -46.08
C GLY A 265 -1.28 14.59 -44.89
N LEU A 266 -1.06 14.05 -43.69
CA LEU A 266 -0.69 14.83 -42.51
C LEU A 266 0.75 15.39 -42.61
N ARG A 267 1.09 16.44 -41.86
CA ARG A 267 2.46 16.98 -41.84
C ARG A 267 3.43 16.03 -41.14
N ALA A 268 4.74 16.21 -41.35
CA ALA A 268 5.77 15.35 -40.75
C ALA A 268 6.08 15.68 -39.26
N ASP A 269 5.73 16.89 -38.81
CA ASP A 269 5.95 17.39 -37.44
C ASP A 269 4.80 17.04 -36.47
N GLN A 270 3.60 16.76 -36.99
CA GLN A 270 2.39 16.51 -36.19
C GLN A 270 2.46 15.25 -35.33
N VAL A 271 1.90 15.35 -34.13
CA VAL A 271 1.68 14.25 -33.19
C VAL A 271 0.32 13.60 -33.49
N ILE A 272 0.35 12.32 -33.87
CA ILE A 272 -0.82 11.55 -34.32
C ILE A 272 -1.20 10.53 -33.25
N LEU A 273 -2.41 10.63 -32.71
CA LEU A 273 -2.92 9.77 -31.65
C LEU A 273 -4.09 8.92 -32.17
N ILE A 274 -3.98 7.61 -32.05
CA ILE A 274 -4.88 6.65 -32.70
C ILE A 274 -5.61 5.79 -31.65
N ASP A 275 -6.94 5.88 -31.61
CA ASP A 275 -7.79 4.96 -30.85
C ASP A 275 -8.06 3.71 -31.70
N ASN A 276 -7.46 2.58 -31.32
CA ASN A 276 -7.69 1.34 -32.02
C ASN A 276 -9.02 0.71 -31.60
N VAL A 277 -9.76 0.11 -32.54
CA VAL A 277 -10.97 -0.68 -32.22
C VAL A 277 -10.68 -1.71 -31.11
N GLY A 278 -11.63 -1.88 -30.19
CA GLY A 278 -11.57 -2.91 -29.15
C GLY A 278 -11.89 -4.28 -29.71
N VAL A 279 -10.93 -5.21 -29.61
CA VAL A 279 -11.05 -6.57 -30.15
C VAL A 279 -10.73 -7.58 -29.06
N SER A 280 -11.53 -8.65 -28.92
CA SER A 280 -11.24 -9.71 -27.95
C SER A 280 -9.89 -10.37 -28.25
N GLN A 281 -9.09 -10.67 -27.22
CA GLN A 281 -7.78 -11.33 -27.37
C GLN A 281 -7.85 -12.78 -27.90
N ARG A 282 -9.07 -13.29 -28.17
CA ARG A 282 -9.37 -14.59 -28.80
C ARG A 282 -9.94 -14.45 -30.22
N ASP A 283 -10.15 -13.23 -30.68
CA ASP A 283 -10.64 -12.95 -32.04
C ASP A 283 -9.46 -12.94 -33.02
N LYS A 284 -9.70 -13.42 -34.25
CA LYS A 284 -8.70 -13.36 -35.33
C LYS A 284 -8.44 -11.92 -35.76
N TYR A 285 -9.43 -11.05 -35.63
CA TYR A 285 -9.36 -9.64 -36.05
C TYR A 285 -8.29 -8.82 -35.33
N VAL A 286 -7.69 -9.32 -34.24
CA VAL A 286 -6.51 -8.70 -33.61
C VAL A 286 -5.34 -8.61 -34.58
N GLN A 287 -5.12 -9.65 -35.39
CA GLN A 287 -4.04 -9.69 -36.39
C GLN A 287 -4.32 -8.73 -37.56
N ASP A 288 -5.57 -8.63 -38.00
CA ASP A 288 -5.98 -7.70 -39.06
C ASP A 288 -5.75 -6.23 -38.63
N GLN A 289 -6.04 -5.91 -37.36
CA GLN A 289 -5.75 -4.58 -36.80
C GLN A 289 -4.25 -4.31 -36.65
N ALA A 290 -3.48 -5.32 -36.25
CA ALA A 290 -2.02 -5.21 -36.16
C ALA A 290 -1.38 -4.97 -37.54
N ALA A 291 -1.85 -5.66 -38.58
CA ALA A 291 -1.46 -5.47 -39.97
C ALA A 291 -1.91 -4.11 -40.53
N MET A 292 -3.14 -3.67 -40.22
CA MET A 292 -3.66 -2.35 -40.60
C MET A 292 -2.75 -1.23 -40.09
N LEU A 293 -2.40 -1.23 -38.79
CA LEU A 293 -1.47 -0.26 -38.22
C LEU A 293 -0.06 -0.36 -38.82
N ALA A 294 0.46 -1.57 -39.08
CA ALA A 294 1.77 -1.75 -39.70
C ALA A 294 1.81 -1.23 -41.16
N SER A 295 0.70 -1.28 -41.89
CA SER A 295 0.58 -0.84 -43.29
C SER A 295 0.44 0.68 -43.50
N ALA A 296 0.30 1.45 -42.41
CA ALA A 296 -0.10 2.86 -42.41
C ALA A 296 0.88 3.86 -43.07
N GLY A 297 2.05 3.41 -43.53
CA GLY A 297 3.04 4.26 -44.23
C GLY A 297 3.93 5.12 -43.33
N ARG A 298 3.66 5.19 -42.01
CA ARG A 298 4.58 5.71 -40.98
C ARG A 298 4.74 4.70 -39.86
N ARG A 299 5.84 4.79 -39.10
CA ARG A 299 6.07 3.94 -37.93
C ARG A 299 5.16 4.34 -36.76
N ILE A 300 4.03 3.66 -36.61
CA ILE A 300 3.16 3.77 -35.45
C ILE A 300 3.79 3.00 -34.27
N GLN A 301 4.01 3.69 -33.14
CA GLN A 301 4.27 3.07 -31.85
C GLN A 301 2.97 2.53 -31.27
N ARG A 302 2.97 1.31 -30.72
CA ARG A 302 1.77 0.67 -30.14
C ARG A 302 1.93 0.57 -28.63
N LEU A 303 0.97 1.07 -27.85
CA LEU A 303 0.89 0.85 -26.41
C LEU A 303 -0.31 -0.05 -26.09
N LEU A 304 -0.06 -1.12 -25.34
CA LEU A 304 -1.12 -2.01 -24.87
C LEU A 304 -1.81 -1.42 -23.63
N VAL A 305 -3.12 -1.30 -23.65
CA VAL A 305 -3.89 -0.83 -22.48
C VAL A 305 -4.31 -2.02 -21.63
N LEU A 306 -3.74 -2.11 -20.42
CA LEU A 306 -3.95 -3.18 -19.45
C LEU A 306 -4.93 -2.71 -18.36
N ASN A 307 -6.10 -3.35 -18.29
CA ASN A 307 -7.09 -3.07 -17.26
C ASN A 307 -6.66 -3.64 -15.90
N ALA A 308 -6.29 -2.80 -14.93
CA ALA A 308 -5.85 -3.23 -13.61
C ALA A 308 -6.91 -4.01 -12.82
N ALA A 309 -8.20 -3.83 -13.12
CA ALA A 309 -9.29 -4.58 -12.49
C ALA A 309 -9.52 -5.98 -13.10
N SER A 310 -8.80 -6.37 -14.16
CA SER A 310 -8.89 -7.70 -14.77
C SER A 310 -8.08 -8.75 -13.99
N HIS A 311 -8.50 -10.02 -14.09
CA HIS A 311 -7.79 -11.15 -13.47
C HIS A 311 -6.44 -11.42 -14.16
N GLY A 312 -5.48 -11.98 -13.41
CA GLY A 312 -4.10 -12.22 -13.86
C GLY A 312 -4.02 -13.04 -15.16
N ASP A 313 -4.70 -14.19 -15.22
CA ASP A 313 -4.74 -15.04 -16.43
C ASP A 313 -5.32 -14.29 -17.65
N THR A 314 -6.25 -13.35 -17.45
CA THR A 314 -6.80 -12.52 -18.53
C THR A 314 -5.80 -11.47 -19.01
N LEU A 315 -5.07 -10.83 -18.09
CA LEU A 315 -4.01 -9.87 -18.43
C LEU A 315 -2.84 -10.57 -19.14
N ASP A 316 -2.50 -11.79 -18.72
CA ASP A 316 -1.49 -12.61 -19.38
C ASP A 316 -1.91 -12.99 -20.81
N GLU A 317 -3.14 -13.47 -21.00
CA GLU A 317 -3.68 -13.79 -22.33
C GLU A 317 -3.66 -12.56 -23.26
N VAL A 318 -4.09 -11.40 -22.76
CA VAL A 318 -4.09 -10.13 -23.51
C VAL A 318 -2.66 -9.72 -23.90
N ALA A 319 -1.72 -9.70 -22.95
CA ALA A 319 -0.33 -9.37 -23.25
C ALA A 319 0.31 -10.36 -24.23
N ARG A 320 0.02 -11.65 -24.08
CA ARG A 320 0.51 -12.72 -24.96
C ARG A 320 0.02 -12.57 -26.39
N THR A 321 -1.28 -12.32 -26.61
CA THR A 321 -1.85 -12.14 -27.95
C THR A 321 -1.31 -10.87 -28.61
N TYR A 322 -1.40 -9.71 -27.95
CA TYR A 322 -0.97 -8.43 -28.55
C TYR A 322 0.55 -8.30 -28.71
N SER A 323 1.36 -9.09 -28.00
CA SER A 323 2.81 -9.20 -28.25
C SER A 323 3.16 -10.13 -29.42
N LYS A 324 2.20 -10.91 -29.93
CA LYS A 324 2.39 -11.95 -30.97
C LYS A 324 1.36 -11.88 -32.10
N ASP A 325 0.75 -10.71 -32.30
CA ASP A 325 -0.29 -10.46 -33.31
C ASP A 325 0.24 -10.23 -34.73
N GLY A 326 1.56 -10.26 -34.92
CA GLY A 326 2.22 -10.04 -36.21
C GLY A 326 2.43 -8.57 -36.59
N GLY A 327 2.02 -7.62 -35.76
CA GLY A 327 2.25 -6.19 -35.98
C GLY A 327 3.66 -5.72 -35.60
N SER A 328 3.86 -4.41 -35.64
CA SER A 328 5.07 -3.78 -35.06
C SER A 328 5.17 -4.09 -33.56
N PRO A 329 6.38 -4.27 -32.98
CA PRO A 329 6.52 -4.53 -31.54
C PRO A 329 5.82 -3.48 -30.68
N LEU A 330 5.19 -3.93 -29.57
CA LEU A 330 4.65 -3.03 -28.56
C LEU A 330 5.79 -2.18 -27.98
N ALA A 331 5.59 -0.86 -27.90
CA ALA A 331 6.54 0.06 -27.31
C ALA A 331 6.46 0.08 -25.77
N GLY A 332 5.33 -0.38 -25.21
CA GLY A 332 5.04 -0.37 -23.79
C GLY A 332 3.55 -0.58 -23.52
N CYS A 333 3.11 -0.20 -22.32
CA CYS A 333 1.72 -0.30 -21.89
C CYS A 333 1.25 0.92 -21.08
N VAL A 334 -0.08 1.07 -21.00
CA VAL A 334 -0.74 1.96 -20.04
C VAL A 334 -1.59 1.09 -19.11
N ILE A 335 -1.46 1.29 -17.81
CA ILE A 335 -2.28 0.59 -16.82
C ILE A 335 -3.51 1.45 -16.53
N SER A 336 -4.71 0.95 -16.87
CA SER A 336 -5.97 1.68 -16.74
C SER A 336 -6.85 1.13 -15.61
N LYS A 337 -7.88 1.89 -15.22
CA LYS A 337 -8.88 1.50 -14.21
C LYS A 337 -8.27 1.15 -12.85
N VAL A 338 -7.21 1.85 -12.43
CA VAL A 338 -6.57 1.66 -11.11
C VAL A 338 -7.52 2.04 -9.96
N ASP A 339 -8.48 2.92 -10.23
CA ASP A 339 -9.62 3.27 -9.37
C ASP A 339 -10.65 2.13 -9.18
N GLU A 340 -10.74 1.20 -10.13
CA GLU A 340 -11.62 0.01 -10.04
C GLU A 340 -10.87 -1.24 -9.55
N ALA A 341 -9.54 -1.16 -9.41
CA ALA A 341 -8.68 -2.32 -9.19
C ALA A 341 -8.49 -2.64 -7.70
N SER A 342 -8.93 -3.83 -7.28
CA SER A 342 -8.69 -4.30 -5.90
C SER A 342 -7.21 -4.55 -5.56
N ARG A 343 -6.36 -4.78 -6.59
CA ARG A 343 -4.92 -5.10 -6.52
C ARG A 343 -4.24 -4.67 -7.81
N LEU A 344 -2.96 -4.27 -7.74
CA LEU A 344 -2.17 -3.93 -8.93
C LEU A 344 -1.09 -4.96 -9.29
N GLY A 345 -0.77 -5.90 -8.39
CA GLY A 345 0.34 -6.86 -8.58
C GLY A 345 0.24 -7.67 -9.89
N ALA A 346 -0.97 -8.05 -10.32
CA ALA A 346 -1.19 -8.78 -11.56
C ALA A 346 -0.85 -7.96 -12.82
N ALA A 347 -1.12 -6.64 -12.81
CA ALA A 347 -0.80 -5.76 -13.92
C ALA A 347 0.70 -5.46 -14.00
N LEU A 348 1.36 -5.28 -12.84
CA LEU A 348 2.82 -5.10 -12.77
C LEU A 348 3.58 -6.39 -13.14
N ASP A 349 3.10 -7.55 -12.68
CA ASP A 349 3.63 -8.87 -13.06
C ASP A 349 3.61 -9.09 -14.58
N VAL A 350 2.47 -8.80 -15.22
CA VAL A 350 2.34 -8.91 -16.68
C VAL A 350 3.24 -7.89 -17.41
N ALA A 351 3.30 -6.63 -16.96
CA ALA A 351 4.22 -5.65 -17.54
C ALA A 351 5.70 -6.08 -17.41
N LEU A 352 6.08 -6.64 -16.27
CA LEU A 352 7.43 -7.17 -15.99
C LEU A 352 7.74 -8.41 -16.84
N ARG A 353 6.87 -9.43 -16.88
CA ARG A 353 7.13 -10.69 -17.59
C ARG A 353 7.10 -10.56 -19.11
N TYR A 354 6.29 -9.65 -19.66
CA TYR A 354 6.28 -9.36 -21.10
C TYR A 354 7.21 -8.21 -21.49
N GLN A 355 7.97 -7.64 -20.54
CA GLN A 355 8.91 -6.52 -20.76
C GLN A 355 8.24 -5.34 -21.48
N LEU A 356 7.07 -4.92 -20.99
CA LEU A 356 6.29 -3.79 -21.51
C LEU A 356 6.52 -2.55 -20.63
N PRO A 357 7.30 -1.53 -21.08
CA PRO A 357 7.46 -0.29 -20.33
C PRO A 357 6.11 0.36 -19.98
N ILE A 358 5.86 0.55 -18.69
CA ILE A 358 4.69 1.30 -18.21
C ILE A 358 4.94 2.78 -18.53
N HIS A 359 4.14 3.34 -19.43
CA HIS A 359 4.21 4.76 -19.82
C HIS A 359 3.36 5.64 -18.90
N TYR A 360 2.16 5.17 -18.54
CA TYR A 360 1.20 5.91 -17.71
C TYR A 360 0.32 5.00 -16.86
N VAL A 361 -0.30 5.60 -15.84
CA VAL A 361 -1.41 5.04 -15.08
C VAL A 361 -2.65 5.93 -15.21
N SER A 362 -3.83 5.33 -15.43
CA SER A 362 -5.13 6.00 -15.38
C SER A 362 -5.92 5.52 -14.16
N ASP A 363 -6.17 6.45 -13.23
CA ASP A 363 -6.67 6.24 -11.86
C ASP A 363 -8.03 6.92 -11.60
N GLY A 364 -8.88 6.98 -12.62
CA GLY A 364 -10.17 7.66 -12.57
C GLY A 364 -10.67 8.07 -13.95
N GLN A 365 -11.88 8.63 -13.98
CA GLN A 365 -12.59 8.94 -15.23
C GLN A 365 -12.38 10.39 -15.74
N ARG A 366 -11.82 11.30 -14.93
CA ARG A 366 -11.69 12.71 -15.31
C ARG A 366 -10.59 12.93 -16.35
N VAL A 367 -10.81 13.90 -17.24
CA VAL A 367 -9.92 14.27 -18.35
C VAL A 367 -9.69 15.78 -18.26
N PRO A 368 -8.44 16.26 -18.12
CA PRO A 368 -7.17 15.51 -18.25
C PRO A 368 -6.64 14.84 -16.97
N GLU A 369 -7.25 15.06 -15.80
CA GLU A 369 -6.57 14.94 -14.50
C GLU A 369 -6.13 13.52 -14.14
N ASN A 370 -6.92 12.50 -14.46
CA ASN A 370 -6.64 11.12 -14.08
C ASN A 370 -5.66 10.41 -15.04
N LEU A 371 -4.51 11.02 -15.33
CA LEU A 371 -3.39 10.38 -16.04
C LEU A 371 -2.06 10.71 -15.35
N ARG A 372 -1.54 9.74 -14.59
CA ARG A 372 -0.28 9.86 -13.87
C ARG A 372 0.88 9.30 -14.70
N PHE A 373 1.99 10.02 -14.70
CA PHE A 373 3.31 9.51 -15.05
C PHE A 373 4.01 9.15 -13.74
N LEU A 374 4.36 7.87 -13.56
CA LEU A 374 4.87 7.33 -12.29
C LEU A 374 6.17 6.55 -12.53
N ASN A 375 7.08 6.59 -11.55
CA ASN A 375 8.29 5.78 -11.57
C ASN A 375 8.03 4.36 -11.01
N ALA A 376 9.04 3.48 -11.10
CA ALA A 376 8.91 2.10 -10.65
C ALA A 376 8.62 1.99 -9.14
N SER A 377 9.31 2.76 -8.30
CA SER A 377 9.13 2.75 -6.85
C SER A 377 7.70 3.13 -6.42
N GLN A 378 7.10 4.16 -7.03
CA GLN A 378 5.71 4.56 -6.82
C GLN A 378 4.72 3.46 -7.22
N LEU A 379 4.93 2.81 -8.38
CA LEU A 379 4.09 1.71 -8.84
C LEU A 379 4.15 0.51 -7.90
N VAL A 380 5.36 0.15 -7.46
CA VAL A 380 5.62 -0.96 -6.53
C VAL A 380 4.97 -0.69 -5.17
N ASP A 381 5.06 0.53 -4.63
CA ASP A 381 4.39 0.87 -3.38
C ASP A 381 2.86 0.88 -3.52
N MET A 382 2.30 1.37 -4.63
CA MET A 382 0.87 1.27 -4.91
C MET A 382 0.38 -0.19 -5.02
N ALA A 383 1.22 -1.12 -5.47
CA ALA A 383 0.89 -2.54 -5.54
C ALA A 383 1.09 -3.31 -4.22
N LEU A 384 1.96 -2.82 -3.34
CA LEU A 384 2.29 -3.43 -2.04
C LEU A 384 1.61 -2.72 -0.84
N ALA A 385 0.80 -1.70 -1.08
CA ALA A 385 -0.04 -1.09 -0.05
C ALA A 385 -1.18 -2.04 0.36
N LYS A 386 -1.29 -2.35 1.65
CA LYS A 386 -2.40 -3.18 2.17
C LYS A 386 -3.71 -2.39 2.12
N SER A 387 -4.66 -2.80 1.27
CA SER A 387 -6.02 -2.27 1.31
C SER A 387 -6.73 -2.76 2.58
N PRO A 388 -7.15 -1.88 3.51
CA PRO A 388 -7.41 -2.25 4.89
C PRO A 388 -8.66 -3.11 5.12
N ASN A 389 -9.57 -3.17 4.13
CA ASN A 389 -10.79 -3.98 4.18
C ASN A 389 -10.77 -5.19 3.23
N SER A 390 -9.66 -5.47 2.52
CA SER A 390 -9.63 -6.56 1.54
C SER A 390 -9.20 -7.91 2.15
N ARG A 391 -10.14 -8.66 2.74
CA ARG A 391 -9.92 -10.10 3.01
C ARG A 391 -9.69 -10.81 1.68
N VAL A 392 -8.51 -11.42 1.49
CA VAL A 392 -8.14 -12.00 0.19
C VAL A 392 -8.79 -13.36 0.01
N LEU A 393 -9.87 -13.40 -0.77
CA LEU A 393 -10.69 -14.61 -0.99
C LEU A 393 -9.96 -15.74 -1.74
N PHE A 394 -8.87 -15.44 -2.44
CA PHE A 394 -8.21 -16.37 -3.37
C PHE A 394 -6.69 -16.52 -3.13
N ALA A 395 -6.18 -16.05 -1.99
CA ALA A 395 -4.82 -16.35 -1.53
C ALA A 395 -4.91 -17.24 -0.29
N PRO A 396 -4.18 -18.37 -0.23
CA PRO A 396 -4.28 -19.29 0.90
C PRO A 396 -3.69 -18.65 2.15
N THR A 397 -4.39 -18.79 3.28
CA THR A 397 -3.91 -18.33 4.59
C THR A 397 -2.80 -19.25 5.12
N THR A 398 -2.15 -18.82 6.22
CA THR A 398 -1.28 -19.70 7.01
C THR A 398 -1.98 -20.98 7.46
N ALA A 399 -3.28 -20.94 7.77
CA ALA A 399 -4.05 -22.12 8.16
C ALA A 399 -4.33 -23.04 6.96
N ASP A 400 -4.67 -22.50 5.80
CA ASP A 400 -4.93 -23.28 4.58
C ASP A 400 -3.64 -23.98 4.11
N LEU A 401 -2.50 -23.26 4.12
CA LEU A 401 -1.20 -23.85 3.80
C LEU A 401 -0.73 -24.85 4.87
N ALA A 402 -0.97 -24.61 6.15
CA ALA A 402 -0.69 -25.60 7.19
C ALA A 402 -1.52 -26.88 7.00
N ALA A 403 -2.81 -26.76 6.66
CA ALA A 403 -3.69 -27.90 6.39
C ALA A 403 -3.30 -28.67 5.11
N LEU A 404 -2.82 -27.97 4.06
CA LEU A 404 -2.25 -28.61 2.87
C LEU A 404 -0.93 -29.34 3.18
N MET A 405 -0.13 -28.83 4.11
CA MET A 405 1.12 -29.46 4.54
C MET A 405 0.88 -30.67 5.44
N THR A 406 -0.06 -30.61 6.39
CA THR A 406 -0.41 -31.78 7.24
C THR A 406 -1.15 -32.86 6.44
N ALA A 407 -1.91 -32.49 5.41
CA ALA A 407 -2.47 -33.45 4.45
C ALA A 407 -1.39 -34.24 3.67
N SER A 408 -0.13 -33.80 3.67
CA SER A 408 1.02 -34.49 3.07
C SER A 408 1.75 -35.44 4.02
N GLU A 409 1.34 -35.60 5.29
CA GLU A 409 2.06 -36.36 6.33
C GLU A 409 2.02 -37.90 6.16
N VAL A 410 1.52 -38.41 5.04
CA VAL A 410 1.47 -39.85 4.74
C VAL A 410 2.81 -40.41 4.21
N GLN A 411 3.84 -39.57 3.98
CA GLN A 411 5.14 -40.05 3.51
C GLN A 411 6.39 -39.46 4.21
N GLU A 412 7.01 -40.37 4.96
CA GLU A 412 8.40 -40.46 5.46
C GLU A 412 8.93 -39.54 6.58
N GLN A 413 9.24 -40.21 7.70
CA GLN A 413 10.02 -39.73 8.83
C GLN A 413 11.52 -39.71 8.48
N ALA A 414 12.09 -38.53 8.16
CA ALA A 414 13.50 -38.44 7.75
C ALA A 414 14.26 -37.19 8.25
N GLN A 415 14.04 -36.74 9.50
CA GLN A 415 14.67 -35.52 10.04
C GLN A 415 15.31 -35.63 11.45
N HIS A 416 16.25 -36.57 11.65
CA HIS A 416 17.03 -36.67 12.90
C HIS A 416 18.56 -36.91 12.70
N GLN A 417 19.20 -36.24 11.72
CA GLN A 417 20.67 -36.36 11.56
C GLN A 417 21.47 -35.08 11.20
N HIS A 418 20.85 -33.90 11.02
CA HIS A 418 21.57 -32.67 10.61
C HIS A 418 21.83 -31.63 11.72
N ALA A 419 21.14 -31.68 12.86
CA ALA A 419 21.37 -30.73 13.95
C ALA A 419 22.71 -30.94 14.69
N ALA A 420 23.18 -32.19 14.79
CA ALA A 420 24.22 -32.59 15.73
C ALA A 420 25.61 -31.94 15.51
N ASN A 421 26.00 -31.66 14.26
CA ASN A 421 27.33 -31.11 13.97
C ASN A 421 27.41 -29.57 14.07
N GLN A 422 26.31 -28.84 13.80
CA GLN A 422 26.31 -27.37 13.94
C GLN A 422 26.41 -26.94 15.40
N ASP A 423 25.69 -27.64 16.28
CA ASP A 423 25.66 -27.42 17.72
C ASP A 423 27.06 -27.38 18.37
N HIS A 424 27.97 -28.26 17.94
CA HIS A 424 29.26 -28.44 18.61
C HIS A 424 30.20 -27.24 18.42
N MET A 425 30.27 -26.65 17.22
CA MET A 425 31.09 -25.45 16.99
C MET A 425 30.44 -24.19 17.55
N ILE A 426 29.11 -24.07 17.51
CA ILE A 426 28.41 -22.92 18.12
C ILE A 426 28.63 -22.93 19.64
N LYS A 427 28.58 -24.10 20.30
CA LYS A 427 28.90 -24.25 21.74
C LYS A 427 30.34 -23.83 22.07
N GLN A 428 31.31 -24.07 21.18
CA GLN A 428 32.68 -23.55 21.36
C GLN A 428 32.75 -22.00 21.28
N VAL A 429 31.98 -21.37 20.39
CA VAL A 429 31.91 -19.90 20.30
C VAL A 429 31.19 -19.29 21.51
N LEU A 430 30.14 -19.93 22.03
CA LEU A 430 29.40 -19.47 23.22
C LEU A 430 30.22 -19.62 24.51
N ALA A 431 31.02 -20.68 24.62
CA ALA A 431 31.99 -20.85 25.70
C ALA A 431 33.05 -19.73 25.74
N LEU A 432 33.38 -19.13 24.58
CA LEU A 432 34.29 -17.99 24.48
C LEU A 432 33.61 -16.63 24.75
N SER A 433 32.28 -16.56 24.87
CA SER A 433 31.53 -15.29 24.99
C SER A 433 30.78 -15.11 26.31
N HIS A 434 31.12 -15.89 27.34
CA HIS A 434 30.44 -15.96 28.66
C HIS A 434 28.95 -16.41 28.63
N LEU A 435 28.43 -16.86 27.48
CA LEU A 435 27.04 -17.33 27.32
C LEU A 435 26.92 -18.86 27.47
N ALA A 436 27.73 -19.45 28.36
CA ALA A 436 27.97 -20.90 28.38
C ALA A 436 26.74 -21.75 28.75
N ASP A 437 25.78 -21.19 29.49
CA ASP A 437 24.55 -21.86 29.94
C ASP A 437 23.31 -21.54 29.07
N GLU A 438 23.39 -20.64 28.08
CA GLU A 438 22.23 -20.27 27.26
C GLU A 438 22.10 -21.17 26.02
N ASN A 439 20.92 -21.79 25.86
CA ASN A 439 20.63 -22.64 24.70
C ASN A 439 20.61 -21.83 23.39
N ILE A 440 21.09 -22.44 22.30
CA ILE A 440 21.15 -21.85 20.96
C ILE A 440 19.77 -21.38 20.49
N ASP A 441 18.70 -22.08 20.87
CA ASP A 441 17.33 -21.69 20.54
C ASP A 441 16.86 -20.41 21.25
N VAL A 442 17.37 -20.12 22.46
CA VAL A 442 17.11 -18.85 23.15
C VAL A 442 17.77 -17.70 22.41
N LEU A 443 19.00 -17.89 21.89
CA LEU A 443 19.69 -16.91 21.08
C LEU A 443 19.00 -16.69 19.72
N ARG A 444 18.50 -17.76 19.08
CA ARG A 444 17.65 -17.67 17.87
C ARG A 444 16.36 -16.90 18.14
N GLN A 445 15.69 -17.17 19.26
CA GLN A 445 14.49 -16.45 19.70
C GLN A 445 14.78 -14.97 19.94
N ILE A 446 15.88 -14.64 20.62
CA ILE A 446 16.33 -13.27 20.88
C ILE A 446 16.67 -12.51 19.59
N ILE A 447 17.34 -13.16 18.63
CA ILE A 447 17.58 -12.60 17.30
C ILE A 447 16.24 -12.34 16.57
N SER A 448 15.27 -13.25 16.67
CA SER A 448 13.93 -13.04 16.10
C SER A 448 13.19 -11.87 16.75
N GLN A 449 13.32 -11.67 18.07
CA GLN A 449 12.75 -10.50 18.77
C GLN A 449 13.39 -9.19 18.30
N VAL A 450 14.72 -9.12 18.20
CA VAL A 450 15.44 -7.94 17.66
C VAL A 450 14.98 -7.60 16.24
N ASP A 451 14.75 -8.62 15.40
CA ASP A 451 14.38 -8.45 14.00
C ASP A 451 12.91 -8.07 13.76
N GLN A 452 12.06 -8.10 14.80
CA GLN A 452 10.69 -7.60 14.77
C GLN A 452 10.62 -6.08 15.01
N HIS A 453 11.62 -5.49 15.67
CA HIS A 453 11.63 -4.05 15.98
C HIS A 453 12.26 -3.21 14.86
N ALA A 454 11.62 -2.08 14.56
CA ALA A 454 11.86 -1.31 13.33
C ALA A 454 13.25 -0.64 13.29
N MET A 455 13.71 -0.04 14.39
CA MET A 455 15.06 0.55 14.44
C MET A 455 16.10 -0.56 14.58
N SER A 456 15.86 -1.53 15.44
CA SER A 456 16.73 -2.70 15.69
C SER A 456 17.11 -3.49 14.42
N ALA A 457 16.13 -3.89 13.60
CA ALA A 457 16.40 -4.59 12.34
C ALA A 457 17.20 -3.70 11.36
N THR A 458 16.76 -2.44 11.20
CA THR A 458 17.43 -1.44 10.36
C THR A 458 18.88 -1.19 10.75
N ALA A 459 19.16 -1.19 12.06
CA ALA A 459 20.50 -0.96 12.60
C ALA A 459 21.45 -2.12 12.30
N PHE A 460 20.97 -3.36 12.37
CA PHE A 460 21.72 -4.54 11.94
C PHE A 460 22.04 -4.49 10.43
N ASP A 461 21.03 -4.23 9.59
CA ASP A 461 21.20 -4.21 8.13
C ASP A 461 22.16 -3.09 7.68
N PHE A 462 22.07 -1.90 8.29
CA PHE A 462 23.02 -0.80 8.02
C PHE A 462 24.44 -1.15 8.48
N TRP A 463 24.59 -1.68 9.70
CA TRP A 463 25.90 -2.09 10.21
C TRP A 463 26.55 -3.16 9.31
N ARG A 464 25.77 -4.14 8.85
CA ARG A 464 26.24 -5.19 7.93
C ARG A 464 26.79 -4.58 6.63
N ALA A 465 26.07 -3.59 6.08
CA ALA A 465 26.48 -2.84 4.88
C ALA A 465 27.63 -1.83 5.10
N THR A 466 28.16 -1.69 6.34
CA THR A 466 29.41 -0.95 6.62
C THR A 466 30.66 -1.82 6.67
N LYS A 467 30.53 -3.15 6.52
CA LYS A 467 31.67 -4.09 6.41
C LYS A 467 32.45 -3.87 5.08
N PRO A 468 33.76 -4.19 5.03
CA PRO A 468 34.62 -3.79 3.92
C PRO A 468 34.30 -4.54 2.62
N ASP A 469 33.77 -5.77 2.72
CA ASP A 469 33.44 -6.64 1.60
C ASP A 469 32.07 -6.31 0.95
N GLN A 470 31.37 -5.27 1.42
CA GLN A 470 30.05 -4.86 0.93
C GLN A 470 30.07 -3.45 0.33
N ALA A 471 29.31 -3.27 -0.76
CA ALA A 471 29.09 -1.96 -1.36
C ALA A 471 28.23 -1.10 -0.44
N ARG A 472 28.81 0.00 0.07
CA ARG A 472 28.14 0.92 1.00
C ARG A 472 26.88 1.53 0.36
N PRO A 473 25.77 1.65 1.11
CA PRO A 473 24.54 2.23 0.59
C PRO A 473 24.68 3.74 0.41
N ASP A 474 24.15 4.30 -0.68
CA ASP A 474 23.98 5.76 -0.76
C ASP A 474 23.05 6.24 0.36
N LEU A 475 23.51 7.24 1.12
CA LEU A 475 22.80 7.74 2.30
C LEU A 475 21.54 8.53 1.93
N ALA A 476 21.51 9.20 0.78
CA ALA A 476 20.32 9.93 0.36
C ALA A 476 19.19 8.96 -0.02
N GLN A 477 19.51 7.94 -0.83
CA GLN A 477 18.59 6.87 -1.19
C GLN A 477 18.19 6.00 0.01
N TRP A 478 19.09 5.80 0.98
CA TRP A 478 18.81 5.13 2.26
C TRP A 478 17.79 5.92 3.10
N ALA A 479 18.02 7.22 3.32
CA ALA A 479 17.11 8.12 4.04
C ALA A 479 15.70 8.12 3.43
N GLN A 480 15.61 8.22 2.10
CA GLN A 480 14.35 8.12 1.36
C GLN A 480 13.66 6.77 1.57
N ASN A 481 14.39 5.65 1.48
CA ASN A 481 13.82 4.31 1.67
C ASN A 481 13.36 4.09 3.12
N GLN A 482 14.04 4.65 4.11
CA GLN A 482 13.62 4.62 5.51
C GLN A 482 12.32 5.42 5.74
N LEU A 483 12.20 6.62 5.15
CA LEU A 483 10.97 7.41 5.18
C LEU A 483 9.81 6.63 4.55
N ARG A 484 10.02 6.13 3.33
CA ARG A 484 9.05 5.36 2.54
C ARG A 484 8.56 4.11 3.29
N SER A 485 9.49 3.32 3.83
CA SER A 485 9.16 2.11 4.60
C SER A 485 8.38 2.43 5.87
N ALA A 486 8.73 3.49 6.60
CA ALA A 486 8.10 3.83 7.87
C ALA A 486 6.75 4.54 7.72
N VAL A 487 6.54 5.33 6.66
CA VAL A 487 5.23 5.93 6.34
C VAL A 487 4.25 4.83 5.92
N LEU A 488 4.67 3.90 5.05
CA LEU A 488 3.85 2.74 4.68
C LEU A 488 3.49 1.89 5.91
N GLU A 489 4.45 1.59 6.78
CA GLU A 489 4.23 0.84 8.02
C GLU A 489 3.28 1.58 8.99
N ALA A 490 3.39 2.90 9.13
CA ALA A 490 2.45 3.70 9.92
C ALA A 490 1.02 3.66 9.36
N THR A 491 0.86 3.71 8.03
CA THR A 491 -0.45 3.58 7.36
C THR A 491 -0.99 2.15 7.44
N GLU A 492 -0.16 1.11 7.37
CA GLU A 492 -0.58 -0.29 7.60
C GLU A 492 -1.07 -0.50 9.05
N LEU A 493 -0.44 0.16 10.03
CA LEU A 493 -0.81 0.09 11.45
C LEU A 493 -2.09 0.89 11.78
N ALA A 494 -2.39 1.96 11.05
CA ALA A 494 -3.55 2.81 11.29
C ALA A 494 -4.01 3.56 10.00
N PRO A 495 -4.77 2.90 9.11
CA PRO A 495 -5.07 3.40 7.75
C PRO A 495 -5.84 4.72 7.68
N GLU A 496 -6.70 4.99 8.66
CA GLU A 496 -7.56 6.19 8.72
C GLU A 496 -6.94 7.35 9.51
N ALA A 497 -5.70 7.20 9.98
CA ALA A 497 -5.02 8.16 10.84
C ALA A 497 -3.76 8.74 10.17
N PRO A 498 -3.43 10.02 10.40
CA PRO A 498 -2.24 10.62 9.83
C PRO A 498 -0.95 10.06 10.47
N VAL A 499 0.12 10.10 9.70
CA VAL A 499 1.49 9.77 10.12
C VAL A 499 2.13 11.00 10.74
N VAL A 500 2.86 10.84 11.85
CA VAL A 500 3.47 11.98 12.56
C VAL A 500 4.97 12.03 12.33
N MET A 501 5.48 13.18 11.90
CA MET A 501 6.91 13.41 11.72
C MET A 501 7.45 14.32 12.83
N HIS A 502 8.25 13.74 13.73
CA HIS A 502 8.82 14.42 14.89
C HIS A 502 10.16 15.05 14.55
N HIS A 503 10.19 16.38 14.43
CA HIS A 503 11.40 17.15 14.10
C HIS A 503 12.05 17.70 15.38
N ILE A 504 13.18 17.12 15.78
CA ILE A 504 13.77 17.23 17.12
C ILE A 504 15.24 17.66 17.06
N LYS A 505 15.65 18.51 18.01
CA LYS A 505 17.04 18.96 18.16
C LYS A 505 17.66 18.47 19.46
N GLN A 506 18.90 17.99 19.40
CA GLN A 506 19.70 17.61 20.56
C GLN A 506 21.09 18.25 20.48
N ARG A 507 21.46 19.03 21.49
CA ARG A 507 22.81 19.59 21.59
C ARG A 507 23.79 18.49 21.99
N LEU A 508 24.92 18.38 21.29
CA LEU A 508 25.97 17.41 21.59
C LEU A 508 26.99 18.00 22.55
N THR A 509 27.37 17.20 23.55
CA THR A 509 28.37 17.56 24.58
C THR A 509 29.79 17.55 24.01
N GLY A 510 30.61 18.54 24.34
CA GLY A 510 32.02 18.63 23.93
C GLY A 510 32.23 19.39 22.61
N ALA A 511 31.58 18.99 21.52
CA ALA A 511 31.87 19.50 20.17
C ALA A 511 31.27 20.89 19.83
N GLN A 512 30.36 21.42 20.66
CA GLN A 512 29.46 22.55 20.33
C GLN A 512 28.50 22.31 19.15
N SER A 513 28.49 21.11 18.56
CA SER A 513 27.58 20.71 17.49
C SER A 513 26.13 20.51 17.96
N GLN A 514 25.20 20.63 17.01
CA GLN A 514 23.79 20.34 17.17
C GLN A 514 23.39 19.19 16.25
N LEU A 515 22.80 18.15 16.83
CA LEU A 515 22.13 17.08 16.11
C LEU A 515 20.68 17.50 15.86
N TYR A 516 20.21 17.31 14.65
CA TYR A 516 18.81 17.47 14.25
C TYR A 516 18.33 16.16 13.62
N ALA A 517 17.14 15.69 14.02
CA ALA A 517 16.56 14.46 13.51
C ALA A 517 15.09 14.65 13.16
N SER A 518 14.63 13.96 12.13
CA SER A 518 13.19 13.77 11.85
C SER A 518 12.86 12.30 12.01
N LEU A 519 11.91 11.99 12.90
CA LEU A 519 11.49 10.63 13.22
C LEU A 519 10.05 10.38 12.75
N VAL A 520 9.78 9.21 12.19
CA VAL A 520 8.43 8.80 11.78
C VAL A 520 7.77 8.04 12.92
N GLY A 521 6.58 8.49 13.32
CA GLY A 521 5.74 7.87 14.34
C GLY A 521 4.40 7.43 13.78
N ALA A 522 3.99 6.20 14.12
CA ALA A 522 2.64 5.71 13.87
C ALA A 522 1.66 6.30 14.90
N SER A 523 0.39 6.48 14.50
CA SER A 523 -0.66 6.98 15.41
C SER A 523 -1.05 5.97 16.50
N THR A 524 -0.63 4.70 16.38
CA THR A 524 -0.62 3.71 17.47
C THR A 524 0.21 4.19 18.66
N GLY A 525 1.22 5.02 18.41
CA GLY A 525 2.16 5.60 19.38
C GLY A 525 3.61 5.13 19.20
N GLN A 526 3.86 4.09 18.39
CA GLN A 526 5.20 3.55 18.09
C GLN A 526 6.05 4.54 17.27
N LEU A 527 7.35 4.61 17.54
CA LEU A 527 8.34 5.25 16.66
C LEU A 527 8.93 4.17 15.74
N LEU A 528 9.01 4.45 14.43
CA LEU A 528 9.31 3.45 13.40
C LEU A 528 10.66 3.66 12.71
N ALA A 529 11.01 4.88 12.36
CA ALA A 529 12.30 5.21 11.74
C ALA A 529 12.77 6.62 12.08
N MET A 530 14.05 6.90 11.83
CA MET A 530 14.67 8.21 11.95
C MET A 530 15.34 8.60 10.62
N PRO A 531 14.57 8.76 9.53
CA PRO A 531 15.11 8.79 8.17
C PRO A 531 16.01 9.98 7.86
N LEU A 532 15.74 11.17 8.44
CA LEU A 532 16.55 12.37 8.20
C LEU A 532 17.38 12.72 9.42
N LEU A 533 18.70 12.65 9.26
CA LEU A 533 19.69 13.10 10.24
C LEU A 533 20.46 14.29 9.68
N GLN A 534 20.68 15.31 10.52
CA GLN A 534 21.52 16.45 10.20
C GLN A 534 22.43 16.81 11.37
N LEU A 535 23.66 17.22 11.06
CA LEU A 535 24.66 17.63 12.04
C LEU A 535 25.21 19.00 11.64
N SER A 536 24.91 20.03 12.42
CA SER A 536 25.50 21.37 12.30
C SER A 536 26.62 21.56 13.33
N ASP A 537 27.73 22.14 12.89
CA ASP A 537 28.73 22.77 13.78
C ASP A 537 28.93 24.25 13.41
N LYS A 538 30.00 24.88 13.89
CA LYS A 538 30.31 26.30 13.63
C LYS A 538 30.78 26.61 12.20
N LYS A 539 31.14 25.61 11.40
CA LYS A 539 31.77 25.75 10.08
C LYS A 539 31.10 24.91 9.01
N THR A 540 30.61 23.72 9.34
CA THR A 540 29.99 22.79 8.38
C THR A 540 28.58 22.37 8.81
N TRP A 541 27.77 21.95 7.84
CA TRP A 541 26.52 21.24 8.05
C TRP A 541 26.40 20.09 7.07
N TYR A 542 26.01 18.93 7.60
CA TYR A 542 25.80 17.69 6.87
C TYR A 542 24.36 17.23 7.09
N ALA A 543 23.68 16.78 6.02
CA ALA A 543 22.49 15.94 6.13
C ALA A 543 22.73 14.59 5.44
N ASN A 544 22.10 13.52 5.94
CA ASN A 544 22.14 12.21 5.28
C ASN A 544 21.37 12.20 3.93
N SER A 545 20.51 13.21 3.68
CA SER A 545 19.88 13.51 2.39
C SER A 545 20.84 13.95 1.25
N GLY A 546 22.15 13.81 1.43
CA GLY A 546 23.18 14.10 0.41
C GLY A 546 23.59 15.56 0.29
N ILE A 547 23.04 16.48 1.09
CA ILE A 547 23.40 17.91 1.05
C ILE A 547 24.49 18.22 2.09
N HIS A 548 25.60 18.78 1.63
CA HIS A 548 26.72 19.23 2.46
C HIS A 548 27.06 20.68 2.10
N LYS A 549 27.07 21.58 3.10
CA LYS A 549 27.29 23.02 2.90
C LYS A 549 28.10 23.60 4.07
N SER A 550 28.56 24.85 3.92
CA SER A 550 29.01 25.66 5.06
C SER A 550 27.88 25.81 6.08
N ALA A 551 28.23 25.95 7.36
CA ALA A 551 27.26 26.02 8.45
C ALA A 551 26.21 27.14 8.19
N PRO A 552 24.92 26.85 8.39
CA PRO A 552 23.85 27.80 8.06
C PRO A 552 23.92 29.05 8.94
N LYS A 553 23.78 30.21 8.32
CA LYS A 553 23.73 31.51 9.03
C LYS A 553 22.36 31.79 9.69
N THR A 554 21.35 30.95 9.45
CA THR A 554 19.98 31.13 9.93
C THR A 554 19.63 30.08 11.02
N PRO A 555 19.13 30.47 12.21
CA PRO A 555 18.91 29.54 13.35
C PRO A 555 17.83 28.45 13.19
N ARG A 556 17.32 28.22 11.97
CA ARG A 556 16.17 27.35 11.65
C ARG A 556 16.34 26.60 10.33
N PHE A 557 17.52 26.65 9.73
CA PHE A 557 17.80 26.04 8.44
C PHE A 557 17.48 24.54 8.44
N GLU A 558 17.83 23.85 9.53
CA GLU A 558 17.63 22.41 9.68
C GLU A 558 16.14 22.01 9.66
N LEU A 559 15.26 22.84 10.25
CA LEU A 559 13.80 22.65 10.23
C LEU A 559 13.23 22.93 8.84
N ALA A 560 13.60 24.04 8.21
CA ALA A 560 13.11 24.39 6.88
C ALA A 560 13.52 23.31 5.84
N HIS A 561 14.77 22.84 5.91
CA HIS A 561 15.24 21.71 5.11
C HIS A 561 14.50 20.41 5.44
N ALA A 562 14.22 20.12 6.71
CA ALA A 562 13.49 18.91 7.10
C ALA A 562 12.03 18.88 6.63
N LEU A 563 11.33 20.03 6.68
CA LEU A 563 9.96 20.15 6.17
C LEU A 563 9.93 19.99 4.65
N GLN A 564 10.78 20.71 3.91
CA GLN A 564 10.87 20.59 2.46
C GLN A 564 11.22 19.16 2.04
N TRP A 565 12.26 18.57 2.64
CA TRP A 565 12.68 17.21 2.32
C TRP A 565 11.59 16.17 2.62
N ALA A 566 10.80 16.36 3.68
CA ALA A 566 9.65 15.51 3.96
C ALA A 566 8.55 15.68 2.90
N GLN A 567 8.22 16.91 2.51
CA GLN A 567 7.24 17.19 1.46
C GLN A 567 7.64 16.62 0.09
N ASP A 568 8.94 16.68 -0.26
CA ASP A 568 9.48 16.19 -1.53
C ASP A 568 9.50 14.65 -1.65
N HIS A 569 9.54 13.91 -0.53
CA HIS A 569 9.83 12.46 -0.51
C HIS A 569 8.81 11.58 0.22
N THR A 570 7.82 12.14 0.91
CA THR A 570 6.79 11.34 1.59
C THR A 570 5.79 10.78 0.56
N PRO A 571 5.51 9.46 0.53
CA PRO A 571 4.42 8.93 -0.29
C PRO A 571 3.06 9.53 0.11
N PRO A 572 2.03 9.51 -0.76
CA PRO A 572 0.77 10.23 -0.55
C PRO A 572 -0.02 9.70 0.66
N ALA A 573 0.20 10.33 1.81
CA ALA A 573 -0.43 10.07 3.09
C ALA A 573 -0.71 11.41 3.81
N GLN A 574 -1.65 11.43 4.76
CA GLN A 574 -1.82 12.59 5.64
C GLN A 574 -0.65 12.65 6.63
N VAL A 575 0.10 13.74 6.66
CA VAL A 575 1.25 13.96 7.55
C VAL A 575 0.96 15.09 8.52
N VAL A 576 1.34 14.91 9.79
CA VAL A 576 1.40 15.97 10.81
C VAL A 576 2.86 16.18 11.22
N HIS A 577 3.36 17.42 11.07
CA HIS A 577 4.72 17.78 11.46
C HIS A 577 4.74 18.25 12.90
N TRP A 578 5.47 17.55 13.77
CA TRP A 578 5.70 17.98 15.14
C TRP A 578 7.00 18.80 15.25
N VAL A 579 6.91 20.00 15.81
CA VAL A 579 8.05 20.93 15.96
C VAL A 579 8.23 21.44 17.40
N GLU A 580 9.44 21.89 17.73
CA GLU A 580 9.80 22.39 19.08
C GLU A 580 9.65 23.92 19.26
N GLU A 581 8.84 24.59 18.44
CA GLU A 581 8.99 26.03 18.22
C GLU A 581 8.05 26.90 19.08
N HIS A 582 8.54 28.09 19.50
CA HIS A 582 7.82 29.05 20.35
C HIS A 582 7.72 30.46 19.72
N ASN A 583 7.90 30.61 18.40
CA ASN A 583 7.80 31.90 17.70
C ASN A 583 6.53 31.98 16.86
N ASN A 584 5.67 32.96 17.15
CA ASN A 584 4.39 33.17 16.47
C ASN A 584 4.52 33.45 14.97
N GLN A 585 5.69 33.89 14.47
CA GLN A 585 5.88 34.29 13.07
C GLN A 585 5.69 33.15 12.04
N TRP A 586 6.00 31.89 12.38
CA TRP A 586 6.03 30.79 11.39
C TRP A 586 4.69 30.08 11.22
N TRP A 587 3.77 30.26 12.17
CA TRP A 587 2.40 29.75 12.09
C TRP A 587 1.62 30.35 10.91
N GLY A 588 1.97 31.56 10.47
CA GLY A 588 1.41 32.15 9.25
C GLY A 588 1.83 31.37 8.01
N GLN A 589 3.14 31.19 7.83
CA GLN A 589 3.65 30.42 6.68
C GLN A 589 3.14 28.97 6.65
N TRP A 590 2.93 28.33 7.80
CA TRP A 590 2.32 26.99 7.87
C TRP A 590 0.82 27.01 7.53
N ALA A 591 0.08 28.05 7.91
CA ALA A 591 -1.32 28.22 7.53
C ALA A 591 -1.47 28.51 6.02
N ASP A 592 -0.68 29.45 5.50
CA ASP A 592 -0.65 29.85 4.08
C ASP A 592 -0.25 28.69 3.14
N THR A 593 0.46 27.68 3.66
CA THR A 593 0.86 26.46 2.92
C THR A 593 0.00 25.23 3.25
N HIS A 594 -1.04 25.37 4.08
CA HIS A 594 -1.85 24.25 4.59
C HIS A 594 -1.03 23.11 5.24
N THR A 595 0.13 23.43 5.83
CA THR A 595 0.98 22.45 6.50
C THR A 595 0.41 22.12 7.88
N ASN A 596 0.01 20.87 8.10
CA ASN A 596 -0.43 20.39 9.42
C ASN A 596 0.75 20.40 10.41
N VAL A 597 0.67 21.22 11.45
CA VAL A 597 1.72 21.40 12.46
C VAL A 597 1.18 21.29 13.88
N MET A 598 1.89 20.56 14.74
CA MET A 598 1.69 20.56 16.19
C MET A 598 3.00 20.93 16.88
N ALA A 599 2.93 21.74 17.93
CA ALA A 599 4.13 22.20 18.63
C ALA A 599 3.93 22.25 20.14
N MET A 600 4.87 21.68 20.90
CA MET A 600 4.91 21.84 22.35
C MET A 600 5.42 23.25 22.71
N VAL A 601 4.67 23.97 23.53
CA VAL A 601 4.95 25.37 23.89
C VAL A 601 5.20 25.55 25.38
N ALA A 602 5.92 26.62 25.74
CA ALA A 602 6.11 27.00 27.12
C ALA A 602 4.78 27.46 27.77
N PRO A 603 4.57 27.20 29.08
CA PRO A 603 3.36 27.65 29.80
C PRO A 603 3.15 29.18 29.80
N ALA A 604 4.23 29.94 29.56
CA ALA A 604 4.27 31.40 29.50
C ALA A 604 4.32 31.97 28.06
N THR A 605 4.15 31.15 27.02
CA THR A 605 4.04 31.64 25.63
C THR A 605 2.86 32.60 25.50
N ARG A 606 3.04 33.74 24.81
CA ARG A 606 1.99 34.75 24.64
C ARG A 606 1.03 34.37 23.50
N CYS A 607 -0.25 34.29 23.84
CA CYS A 607 -1.37 34.13 22.90
C CYS A 607 -2.50 35.13 23.24
N TRP A 608 -3.56 35.12 22.44
CA TRP A 608 -4.83 35.80 22.74
C TRP A 608 -5.92 34.76 22.98
N HIS A 609 -6.82 35.00 23.93
CA HIS A 609 -7.94 34.12 24.25
C HIS A 609 -9.13 34.96 24.74
N VAL A 610 -10.28 34.84 24.06
CA VAL A 610 -11.47 35.69 24.23
C VAL A 610 -11.07 37.18 24.21
N ASP A 611 -11.14 37.89 25.34
CA ASP A 611 -11.01 39.35 25.39
C ASP A 611 -9.59 39.89 25.56
N GLY A 612 -8.56 39.05 25.72
CA GLY A 612 -7.23 39.56 26.10
C GLY A 612 -6.00 38.72 25.79
N HIS A 613 -4.84 39.35 25.97
CA HIS A 613 -3.55 38.69 26.05
C HIS A 613 -3.50 37.72 27.23
N SER A 614 -3.10 36.48 26.97
CA SER A 614 -3.01 35.42 27.98
C SER A 614 -1.86 34.45 27.67
N THR A 615 -1.74 33.38 28.45
CA THR A 615 -0.76 32.30 28.24
C THR A 615 -1.42 30.93 28.43
N PRO A 616 -0.88 29.84 27.84
CA PRO A 616 -1.43 28.50 27.99
C PRO A 616 -1.74 28.07 29.43
N ALA A 617 -0.84 28.36 30.38
CA ALA A 617 -1.02 28.02 31.80
C ALA A 617 -1.89 29.01 32.60
N ALA A 618 -2.30 30.12 32.01
CA ALA A 618 -3.35 30.98 32.55
C ALA A 618 -4.74 30.52 32.04
N ILE A 619 -4.83 30.22 30.75
CA ILE A 619 -6.06 29.70 30.11
C ILE A 619 -6.46 28.36 30.75
N SER A 620 -5.52 27.42 30.90
CA SER A 620 -5.81 26.06 31.40
C SER A 620 -6.40 26.00 32.81
N LYS A 621 -6.27 27.05 33.63
CA LYS A 621 -6.90 27.11 34.96
C LYS A 621 -8.41 27.28 34.91
N ASN A 622 -8.93 27.73 33.77
CA ASN A 622 -10.33 28.06 33.54
C ASN A 622 -10.98 27.13 32.50
N LEU A 623 -10.29 26.04 32.09
CA LEU A 623 -10.84 25.04 31.18
C LEU A 623 -11.36 23.83 31.96
N GLU A 624 -12.45 23.24 31.48
CA GLU A 624 -12.86 21.91 31.89
C GLU A 624 -11.90 20.86 31.30
N PHE A 625 -11.53 19.88 32.13
CA PHE A 625 -10.69 18.75 31.72
C PHE A 625 -11.52 17.48 31.65
N TYR A 626 -11.31 16.73 30.57
CA TYR A 626 -12.00 15.46 30.30
C TYR A 626 -11.00 14.31 30.37
N ALA A 627 -11.36 13.21 31.04
CA ALA A 627 -10.52 12.03 31.15
C ALA A 627 -10.43 11.29 29.80
N LEU A 628 -9.22 10.91 29.39
CA LEU A 628 -9.00 10.11 28.18
C LEU A 628 -9.28 8.62 28.43
N ASN A 629 -9.79 7.94 27.40
CA ASN A 629 -10.08 6.52 27.45
C ASN A 629 -8.76 5.70 27.59
N TYR A 630 -8.50 5.16 28.78
CA TYR A 630 -7.23 4.49 29.09
C TYR A 630 -6.91 3.29 28.17
N PRO A 631 -7.85 2.37 27.84
CA PRO A 631 -7.63 1.34 26.82
C PRO A 631 -7.17 1.89 25.45
N LYS A 632 -7.79 2.97 24.95
CA LYS A 632 -7.34 3.61 23.69
C LYS A 632 -5.98 4.30 23.83
N MET A 633 -5.65 4.79 25.02
CA MET A 633 -4.36 5.43 25.35
C MET A 633 -3.19 4.44 25.54
N ALA A 634 -3.40 3.14 25.35
CA ALA A 634 -2.31 2.15 25.40
C ALA A 634 -1.14 2.55 24.47
N LEU A 635 0.05 2.65 25.07
CA LEU A 635 1.34 2.90 24.42
C LEU A 635 2.27 1.72 24.73
N PRO A 636 3.23 1.39 23.84
CA PRO A 636 4.09 0.22 24.00
C PRO A 636 5.25 0.41 25.00
N TYR A 637 5.36 1.60 25.60
CA TYR A 637 6.52 2.04 26.38
C TYR A 637 6.40 1.69 27.87
N GLN A 638 7.49 1.18 28.46
CA GLN A 638 7.62 0.90 29.89
C GLN A 638 7.67 2.16 30.74
N LEU A 639 8.30 3.22 30.25
CA LEU A 639 8.45 4.50 30.92
C LEU A 639 7.82 5.58 30.04
N LEU A 640 6.97 6.42 30.62
CA LEU A 640 6.30 7.50 29.89
C LEU A 640 6.77 8.85 30.42
N ALA A 641 7.49 9.62 29.59
CA ALA A 641 7.99 10.95 29.91
C ALA A 641 8.87 11.03 31.17
N GLY A 642 9.51 9.91 31.56
CA GLY A 642 10.29 9.74 32.79
C GLY A 642 9.49 9.29 34.02
N MET A 643 8.18 9.05 33.88
CA MET A 643 7.32 8.51 34.96
C MET A 643 7.50 6.99 35.03
N SER A 644 7.78 6.48 36.23
CA SER A 644 7.99 5.05 36.52
C SER A 644 7.08 4.60 37.66
N GLY A 645 6.53 3.39 37.58
CA GLY A 645 5.81 2.73 38.66
C GLY A 645 4.42 3.28 39.02
N THR A 646 4.08 4.52 38.66
CA THR A 646 2.75 5.08 38.89
C THR A 646 1.73 4.65 37.84
N VAL A 647 0.53 4.26 38.28
CA VAL A 647 -0.64 4.27 37.41
C VAL A 647 -0.98 5.72 37.10
N VAL A 648 -0.93 6.12 35.83
CA VAL A 648 -1.18 7.49 35.37
C VAL A 648 -2.54 7.57 34.69
N SER A 649 -3.35 8.54 35.09
CA SER A 649 -4.58 8.92 34.40
C SER A 649 -4.28 10.14 33.53
N PHE A 650 -4.68 10.11 32.26
CA PHE A 650 -4.48 11.24 31.34
C PHE A 650 -5.77 12.00 31.14
N TRP A 651 -5.72 13.32 31.30
CA TRP A 651 -6.85 14.23 31.16
C TRP A 651 -6.49 15.32 30.14
N TYR A 652 -7.44 15.79 29.34
CA TYR A 652 -7.19 16.81 28.32
C TYR A 652 -8.19 17.97 28.39
N ALA A 653 -7.75 19.13 27.95
CA ALA A 653 -8.58 20.30 27.69
C ALA A 653 -8.19 20.94 26.35
N GLN A 654 -9.13 21.66 25.72
CA GLN A 654 -8.88 22.37 24.45
C GLN A 654 -9.50 23.76 24.47
N ALA A 655 -8.87 24.71 23.77
CA ALA A 655 -9.39 26.05 23.58
C ALA A 655 -8.86 26.71 22.28
N PRO A 656 -9.71 27.40 21.49
CA PRO A 656 -9.22 28.20 20.36
C PRO A 656 -8.43 29.41 20.89
N VAL A 657 -7.23 29.63 20.35
CA VAL A 657 -6.37 30.77 20.71
C VAL A 657 -5.81 31.44 19.46
N GLU A 658 -5.45 32.72 19.57
CA GLU A 658 -4.81 33.45 18.47
C GLU A 658 -3.34 33.73 18.73
N LEU A 659 -2.54 33.60 17.68
CA LEU A 659 -1.14 33.99 17.63
C LEU A 659 -1.03 35.24 16.76
N ARG A 660 -0.95 36.41 17.42
CA ARG A 660 -0.76 37.71 16.76
C ARG A 660 0.73 38.01 16.60
N THR A 661 1.12 38.54 15.44
CA THR A 661 2.52 38.83 15.09
C THR A 661 2.79 40.34 14.98
N ARG A 662 4.07 40.75 15.09
CA ARG A 662 4.50 42.11 14.75
C ARG A 662 4.43 42.29 13.23
N GLY A 663 3.31 42.84 12.76
CA GLY A 663 2.93 42.91 11.35
C GLY A 663 1.42 42.83 11.12
N GLY A 664 0.64 42.45 12.14
CA GLY A 664 -0.83 42.46 12.08
C GLY A 664 -1.47 41.16 11.58
N GLN A 665 -0.68 40.20 11.08
CA GLN A 665 -1.18 38.85 10.84
C GLN A 665 -1.54 38.17 12.16
N THR A 666 -2.80 37.73 12.24
CA THR A 666 -3.39 36.94 13.32
C THR A 666 -3.60 35.53 12.80
N GLN A 667 -3.14 34.52 13.55
CA GLN A 667 -3.27 33.12 13.17
C GLN A 667 -4.05 32.35 14.24
N HIS A 668 -5.09 31.64 13.83
CA HIS A 668 -5.97 30.87 14.72
C HIS A 668 -5.42 29.44 14.87
N VAL A 669 -5.16 29.02 16.09
CA VAL A 669 -4.67 27.67 16.43
C VAL A 669 -5.46 27.12 17.61
N ASN A 670 -5.49 25.79 17.77
CA ASN A 670 -6.09 25.16 18.95
C ASN A 670 -5.02 24.94 20.02
N LEU A 671 -5.25 25.42 21.24
CA LEU A 671 -4.48 25.04 22.41
C LEU A 671 -4.95 23.67 22.89
N PHE A 672 -4.09 22.67 22.82
CA PHE A 672 -4.30 21.35 23.43
C PHE A 672 -3.48 21.26 24.73
N VAL A 673 -4.16 20.98 25.84
CA VAL A 673 -3.52 20.78 27.16
C VAL A 673 -3.70 19.32 27.56
N LEU A 674 -2.60 18.66 27.94
CA LEU A 674 -2.60 17.28 28.43
C LEU A 674 -2.04 17.23 29.84
N GLN A 675 -2.81 16.73 30.80
CA GLN A 675 -2.37 16.49 32.17
C GLN A 675 -2.15 15.00 32.40
N ALA A 676 -0.99 14.66 32.95
CA ALA A 676 -0.71 13.38 33.58
C ALA A 676 -0.99 13.52 35.08
N LEU A 677 -2.02 12.82 35.57
CA LEU A 677 -2.39 12.76 36.98
C LEU A 677 -2.02 11.40 37.58
N ASN A 678 -1.65 11.36 38.86
CA ASN A 678 -1.52 10.10 39.60
C ASN A 678 -2.92 9.49 39.78
N ALA A 679 -3.18 8.30 39.26
CA ALA A 679 -4.54 7.74 39.18
C ALA A 679 -5.18 7.39 40.54
N GLN A 680 -4.40 7.32 41.63
CA GLN A 680 -4.91 7.04 42.98
C GLN A 680 -5.24 8.31 43.77
N THR A 681 -4.48 9.39 43.55
CA THR A 681 -4.57 10.64 44.34
C THR A 681 -5.07 11.83 43.54
N LEU A 682 -5.24 11.68 42.22
CA LEU A 682 -5.56 12.71 41.22
C LEU A 682 -4.64 13.95 41.23
N LYS A 683 -3.51 13.90 41.95
CA LYS A 683 -2.52 14.97 41.95
C LYS A 683 -1.81 15.06 40.60
N GLU A 684 -1.61 16.29 40.12
CA GLU A 684 -0.84 16.55 38.92
C GLU A 684 0.61 16.03 39.07
N VAL A 685 1.03 15.21 38.10
CA VAL A 685 2.42 14.80 37.94
C VAL A 685 3.11 15.69 36.91
N LYS A 686 2.41 16.03 35.81
CA LYS A 686 2.96 16.82 34.69
C LYS A 686 1.88 17.34 33.75
N THR A 687 1.85 18.64 33.47
CA THR A 687 1.07 19.23 32.37
C THR A 687 1.94 19.51 31.14
N PHE A 688 1.40 19.22 29.94
CA PHE A 688 1.96 19.57 28.64
C PHE A 688 1.02 20.56 27.94
N TYR A 689 1.59 21.57 27.28
CA TYR A 689 0.87 22.58 26.52
C TYR A 689 1.31 22.53 25.06
N CYS A 690 0.37 22.41 24.13
CA CYS A 690 0.65 22.35 22.70
C CYS A 690 -0.25 23.30 21.90
N PHE A 691 0.27 23.90 20.84
CA PHE A 691 -0.54 24.53 19.81
C PHE A 691 -0.67 23.59 18.62
N CYS A 692 -1.87 23.54 18.04
CA CYS A 692 -2.22 22.67 16.91
C CYS A 692 -2.79 23.53 15.78
N LEU A 693 -2.19 23.41 14.60
CA LEU A 693 -2.66 23.95 13.33
C LEU A 693 -2.88 22.74 12.42
N LEU A 694 -4.11 22.22 12.40
CA LEU A 694 -4.50 21.00 11.68
C LEU A 694 -5.69 21.33 10.77
N ASP A 695 -5.74 20.71 9.58
CA ASP A 695 -6.90 20.81 8.69
C ASP A 695 -8.15 20.21 9.36
N ARG A 696 -9.32 20.81 9.09
CA ARG A 696 -10.62 20.29 9.53
C ARG A 696 -10.98 18.94 8.87
N GLN A 697 -10.34 18.60 7.75
CA GLN A 697 -10.48 17.31 7.08
C GLN A 697 -9.61 16.20 7.71
N LEU A 698 -8.70 16.52 8.61
CA LEU A 698 -7.78 15.58 9.24
C LEU A 698 -8.44 14.92 10.46
N SER A 699 -8.80 13.64 10.31
CA SER A 699 -9.38 12.84 11.39
C SER A 699 -8.38 12.68 12.54
N SER A 700 -8.69 13.28 13.69
CA SER A 700 -7.86 13.19 14.90
C SER A 700 -8.72 13.16 16.16
N THR A 701 -8.53 12.14 17.00
CA THR A 701 -9.19 12.06 18.32
C THR A 701 -8.33 12.68 19.42
N PRO A 702 -8.91 13.08 20.57
CA PRO A 702 -8.14 13.56 21.72
C PRO A 702 -7.11 12.53 22.23
N GLU A 703 -7.41 11.23 22.14
CA GLU A 703 -6.45 10.16 22.46
C GLU A 703 -5.27 10.14 21.48
N GLN A 704 -5.51 10.34 20.17
CA GLN A 704 -4.42 10.41 19.18
C GLN A 704 -3.53 11.64 19.41
N LEU A 705 -4.12 12.83 19.62
CA LEU A 705 -3.36 14.04 19.97
C LEU A 705 -2.50 13.82 21.22
N ALA A 706 -3.06 13.19 22.27
CA ALA A 706 -2.33 12.86 23.49
C ALA A 706 -1.22 11.83 23.27
N LYS A 707 -1.43 10.82 22.41
CA LYS A 707 -0.36 9.90 21.99
C LYS A 707 0.77 10.63 21.29
N TRP A 708 0.49 11.59 20.42
CA TRP A 708 1.52 12.38 19.72
C TRP A 708 2.35 13.23 20.70
N VAL A 709 1.72 13.82 21.73
CA VAL A 709 2.42 14.51 22.83
C VAL A 709 3.43 13.57 23.51
N LEU A 710 2.98 12.39 23.92
CA LEU A 710 3.81 11.42 24.63
C LEU A 710 4.92 10.83 23.74
N GLN A 711 4.59 10.53 22.48
CA GLN A 711 5.52 10.07 21.45
C GLN A 711 6.62 11.10 21.14
N HIS A 712 6.31 12.41 21.12
CA HIS A 712 7.33 13.46 20.99
C HIS A 712 8.30 13.49 22.19
N VAL A 713 7.79 13.32 23.40
CA VAL A 713 8.62 13.29 24.61
C VAL A 713 9.55 12.07 24.60
N GLU A 714 9.07 10.92 24.13
CA GLU A 714 9.91 9.74 23.98
C GLU A 714 10.89 9.82 22.81
N ALA A 715 10.52 10.43 21.68
CA ALA A 715 11.45 10.75 20.60
C ALA A 715 12.58 11.70 21.06
N LYS A 716 12.30 12.58 22.04
CA LYS A 716 13.32 13.38 22.75
C LYS A 716 14.20 12.56 23.70
N ASN A 717 13.71 11.44 24.25
CA ASN A 717 14.52 10.52 25.05
C ASN A 717 15.43 9.67 24.13
N LEU A 718 14.88 9.18 23.02
CA LEU A 718 15.59 8.48 21.94
C LEU A 718 16.76 9.32 21.41
N LEU A 719 16.54 10.59 21.06
CA LEU A 719 17.62 11.44 20.53
C LEU A 719 18.74 11.74 21.55
N ARG A 720 18.47 11.63 22.86
CA ARG A 720 19.52 11.65 23.91
C ARG A 720 20.31 10.35 23.95
N ALA A 721 19.69 9.19 23.70
CA ALA A 721 20.41 7.93 23.56
C ALA A 721 21.33 7.94 22.32
N VAL A 722 20.87 8.51 21.20
CA VAL A 722 21.73 8.82 20.03
C VAL A 722 22.89 9.74 20.40
N GLY A 723 22.62 10.82 21.13
CA GLY A 723 23.66 11.74 21.62
C GLY A 723 24.71 11.06 22.52
N ARG A 724 24.37 9.96 23.21
CA ARG A 724 25.31 9.12 23.96
C ARG A 724 26.08 8.17 23.03
N ALA A 725 25.38 7.50 22.11
CA ALA A 725 25.98 6.57 21.15
C ALA A 725 27.01 7.25 20.22
N TYR A 726 26.76 8.49 19.80
CA TYR A 726 27.72 9.29 19.01
C TYR A 726 29.06 9.52 19.72
N HIS A 727 29.09 9.45 21.06
CA HIS A 727 30.30 9.57 21.89
C HIS A 727 30.79 8.22 22.46
N ASN A 728 30.19 7.09 22.05
CA ASN A 728 30.63 5.75 22.49
C ASN A 728 31.99 5.40 21.85
N ARG A 729 33.02 5.17 22.68
CA ARG A 729 34.39 4.91 22.21
C ARG A 729 34.47 3.69 21.28
N PRO A 730 33.90 2.50 21.60
CA PRO A 730 33.86 1.37 20.66
C PRO A 730 33.22 1.67 19.30
N LEU A 731 32.09 2.39 19.22
CA LEU A 731 31.52 2.79 17.93
C LEU A 731 32.46 3.69 17.14
N GLN A 732 33.10 4.68 17.80
CA GLN A 732 34.08 5.56 17.16
C GLN A 732 35.34 4.80 16.70
N THR A 733 35.78 3.78 17.44
CA THR A 733 36.89 2.90 17.04
C THR A 733 36.51 2.05 15.83
N TYR A 734 35.33 1.43 15.83
CA TYR A 734 34.81 0.66 14.69
C TYR A 734 34.71 1.53 13.42
N ALA A 735 34.12 2.73 13.52
CA ALA A 735 34.00 3.66 12.39
C ALA A 735 35.36 4.11 11.83
N LYS A 736 36.38 4.24 12.68
CA LYS A 736 37.78 4.51 12.25
C LYS A 736 38.41 3.30 11.57
N GLN A 737 38.28 2.10 12.15
CA GLN A 737 38.80 0.85 11.57
C GLN A 737 38.20 0.58 10.19
N GLN A 738 36.90 0.80 10.03
CA GLN A 738 36.19 0.64 8.75
C GLN A 738 36.31 1.86 7.82
N GLN A 739 37.07 2.91 8.18
CA GLN A 739 37.24 4.12 7.36
C GLN A 739 35.89 4.71 6.90
N LEU A 740 34.95 4.87 7.82
CA LEU A 740 33.61 5.41 7.54
C LEU A 740 33.65 6.95 7.50
N PRO A 741 33.10 7.60 6.45
CA PRO A 741 32.88 9.04 6.47
C PRO A 741 31.95 9.46 7.61
N THR A 742 32.08 10.71 8.07
CA THR A 742 31.32 11.24 9.23
C THR A 742 29.82 11.00 9.16
N ALA A 743 29.22 11.08 7.97
CA ALA A 743 27.79 10.83 7.76
C ALA A 743 27.39 9.36 8.03
N TYR A 744 28.20 8.38 7.63
CA TYR A 744 27.97 6.97 7.94
C TYR A 744 28.20 6.68 9.43
N GLY A 745 29.21 7.32 10.05
CA GLY A 745 29.42 7.24 11.49
C GLY A 745 28.28 7.83 12.31
N LEU A 746 27.64 8.91 11.81
CA LEU A 746 26.44 9.51 12.38
C LEU A 746 25.22 8.60 12.25
N GLU A 747 24.94 8.09 11.04
CA GLU A 747 23.84 7.15 10.77
C GLU A 747 23.96 5.88 11.64
N LEU A 748 25.17 5.31 11.74
CA LEU A 748 25.45 4.18 12.61
C LEU A 748 25.20 4.52 14.09
N ALA A 749 25.75 5.63 14.60
CA ALA A 749 25.52 6.06 15.98
C ALA A 749 24.04 6.35 16.29
N ALA A 750 23.29 6.85 15.30
CA ALA A 750 21.86 7.11 15.37
C ALA A 750 21.04 5.82 15.48
N LEU A 751 21.31 4.85 14.62
CA LEU A 751 20.61 3.56 14.63
C LEU A 751 20.92 2.75 15.90
N PHE A 752 22.20 2.63 16.29
CA PHE A 752 22.58 2.00 17.57
C PHE A 752 21.97 2.72 18.80
N GLY A 753 21.88 4.06 18.75
CA GLY A 753 21.27 4.86 19.81
C GLY A 753 19.76 4.69 19.91
N ALA A 754 19.07 4.52 18.77
CA ALA A 754 17.65 4.20 18.71
C ALA A 754 17.37 2.79 19.27
N THR A 755 18.13 1.78 18.83
CA THR A 755 18.05 0.41 19.38
C THR A 755 18.30 0.38 20.89
N ALA A 756 19.30 1.13 21.39
CA ALA A 756 19.57 1.22 22.82
C ALA A 756 18.45 1.87 23.64
N TRP A 757 17.58 2.66 23.01
CA TRP A 757 16.34 3.17 23.60
C TRP A 757 15.17 2.17 23.45
N GLU A 758 15.03 1.47 22.31
CA GLU A 758 14.02 0.41 22.14
C GLU A 758 14.16 -0.68 23.23
N LEU A 759 15.38 -1.17 23.46
CA LEU A 759 15.72 -2.17 24.48
C LEU A 759 15.41 -1.75 25.92
N ASP A 760 15.24 -0.45 26.17
CA ASP A 760 14.90 0.11 27.48
C ASP A 760 13.37 0.37 27.60
N GLN A 761 12.67 0.54 26.47
CA GLN A 761 11.26 0.91 26.45
C GLN A 761 10.28 -0.25 26.16
N TYR A 762 10.61 -1.23 25.32
CA TYR A 762 9.66 -2.31 24.98
C TYR A 762 9.81 -3.51 25.93
N LYS A 763 8.72 -3.92 26.60
CA LYS A 763 8.73 -5.04 27.59
C LYS A 763 9.22 -6.36 26.98
N GLU A 764 8.84 -6.63 25.74
CA GLU A 764 9.19 -7.84 25.00
C GLU A 764 10.71 -8.00 24.78
N LEU A 765 11.47 -6.90 24.83
CA LEU A 765 12.93 -6.89 24.67
C LEU A 765 13.72 -7.09 25.98
N ALA A 766 13.05 -7.30 27.12
CA ALA A 766 13.70 -7.52 28.41
C ALA A 766 14.57 -8.80 28.45
N SER A 767 14.25 -9.81 27.64
CA SER A 767 15.10 -10.98 27.36
C SER A 767 16.40 -10.57 26.67
N VAL A 768 16.30 -9.89 25.53
CA VAL A 768 17.42 -9.39 24.71
C VAL A 768 18.40 -8.57 25.55
N ARG A 769 17.86 -7.68 26.41
CA ARG A 769 18.66 -6.86 27.33
C ARG A 769 19.53 -7.68 28.28
N ARG A 770 19.01 -8.75 28.87
CA ARG A 770 19.78 -9.60 29.82
C ARG A 770 20.96 -10.30 29.14
N VAL A 771 20.82 -10.67 27.88
CA VAL A 771 21.91 -11.29 27.09
C VAL A 771 22.94 -10.25 26.65
N LEU A 772 22.50 -9.03 26.30
CA LEU A 772 23.39 -7.88 26.08
C LEU A 772 24.12 -7.44 27.36
N GLU A 773 23.55 -7.72 28.54
CA GLU A 773 24.20 -7.56 29.85
C GLU A 773 25.28 -8.64 30.06
N GLN A 774 24.95 -9.93 29.91
CA GLN A 774 25.92 -11.04 30.02
C GLN A 774 27.13 -10.88 29.07
N LEU A 775 26.90 -10.42 27.83
CA LEU A 775 27.94 -10.21 26.82
C LEU A 775 29.04 -9.19 27.20
N ILE A 776 28.91 -8.42 28.28
CA ILE A 776 29.94 -7.51 28.80
C ILE A 776 30.61 -8.01 30.09
N GLY A 777 30.02 -8.97 30.79
CA GLY A 777 30.49 -9.49 32.08
C GLY A 777 29.61 -9.06 33.27
N PRO A 778 29.97 -9.43 34.51
CA PRO A 778 29.05 -9.46 35.67
C PRO A 778 28.68 -8.08 36.28
N ASN A 779 28.81 -6.98 35.53
CA ASN A 779 28.43 -5.63 35.96
C ASN A 779 27.20 -5.15 35.20
N ALA A 780 26.22 -4.56 35.90
CA ALA A 780 25.01 -4.03 35.29
C ALA A 780 25.32 -3.01 34.16
N VAL A 781 24.82 -3.27 32.97
CA VAL A 781 25.11 -2.45 31.76
C VAL A 781 24.35 -1.13 31.83
N ASN A 782 25.12 -0.04 31.83
CA ASN A 782 24.57 1.30 31.63
C ASN A 782 24.23 1.52 30.14
N GLN A 783 23.26 2.40 29.85
CA GLN A 783 22.89 2.73 28.46
C GLN A 783 24.06 3.22 27.58
N SER A 784 25.15 3.71 28.18
CA SER A 784 26.39 4.08 27.47
C SER A 784 27.18 2.88 26.91
N GLN A 785 26.95 1.68 27.45
CA GLN A 785 27.62 0.42 27.09
C GLN A 785 26.80 -0.45 26.13
N ILE A 786 25.47 -0.31 26.07
CA ILE A 786 24.58 -1.09 25.19
C ILE A 786 25.05 -1.09 23.70
N PRO A 787 25.49 0.05 23.10
CA PRO A 787 25.99 0.02 21.72
C PRO A 787 27.21 -0.88 21.51
N SER A 788 27.98 -1.13 22.56
CA SER A 788 29.15 -2.02 22.54
C SER A 788 28.75 -3.49 22.72
N SER A 789 27.66 -3.80 23.43
CA SER A 789 27.04 -5.13 23.43
C SER A 789 26.42 -5.46 22.08
N LEU A 790 25.74 -4.50 21.43
CA LEU A 790 25.13 -4.67 20.11
C LEU A 790 26.16 -5.05 19.03
N LEU A 791 27.36 -4.43 19.04
CA LEU A 791 28.46 -4.84 18.16
C LEU A 791 28.87 -6.31 18.36
N LYS A 792 28.79 -6.86 19.58
CA LYS A 792 29.05 -8.29 19.81
C LYS A 792 27.90 -9.15 19.29
N LEU A 793 26.66 -8.81 19.66
CA LEU A 793 25.46 -9.55 19.27
C LEU A 793 25.31 -9.65 17.74
N TRP A 794 25.59 -8.57 17.01
CA TRP A 794 25.46 -8.57 15.55
C TRP A 794 26.58 -9.29 14.82
N ASN A 795 27.79 -9.35 15.37
CA ASN A 795 28.81 -10.28 14.88
C ASN A 795 28.39 -11.74 15.10
N LEU A 796 27.81 -12.08 16.26
CA LEU A 796 27.28 -13.41 16.55
C LEU A 796 26.10 -13.76 15.61
N LYS A 797 25.17 -12.82 15.37
CA LYS A 797 24.07 -12.99 14.41
C LYS A 797 24.56 -13.20 12.98
N ASP A 798 25.52 -12.42 12.51
CA ASP A 798 26.06 -12.54 11.14
C ASP A 798 26.86 -13.83 10.96
N LEU A 799 27.59 -14.30 11.98
CA LEU A 799 28.20 -15.64 11.99
C LEU A 799 27.15 -16.75 11.88
N LEU A 800 26.05 -16.68 12.64
CA LEU A 800 24.95 -17.63 12.52
C LEU A 800 24.26 -17.57 11.14
N GLN A 801 24.11 -16.40 10.54
CA GLN A 801 23.47 -16.24 9.22
C GLN A 801 24.37 -16.67 8.05
N THR A 802 25.70 -16.63 8.20
CA THR A 802 26.67 -16.96 7.14
C THR A 802 27.02 -18.45 7.08
N GLN A 803 26.88 -19.22 8.16
CA GLN A 803 27.10 -20.69 8.16
C GLN A 803 25.86 -21.51 7.72
N HIS A 804 24.95 -20.87 6.97
CA HIS A 804 23.73 -21.44 6.39
C HIS A 804 23.58 -21.06 4.90
N GLY A 805 24.69 -20.73 4.22
CA GLY A 805 24.75 -20.42 2.79
C GLY A 805 25.75 -21.30 2.05
#